data_AF-A0A371D9N9-F1
#
_entry.id   AF-A0A371D9N9-F1
#
_cell.length_a   1.000
_cell.length_b   1.000
_cell.length_c   1.000
_cell.angle_alpha   90.00
_cell.angle_beta   90.00
_cell.angle_gamma   90.00
#
_symmetry.space_group_name_H-M   'P 1'
#
loop_
_entity.id
_entity.type
_entity.pdbx_description
1 polymer ?
#
loop_
_entity_poly.entity_id
_entity_poly.type
_entity_poly.pdbx_seq_one_letter_code
_entity_poly.pdbx_strand_id
1 'polypeptide(L)'
;MHGKINLTPMESLMKDFLPSPRPRRKTKTTRNIFSDVPDFSSERKMYEWLVERLNSSKLFPNHLFVATPYKADPVDPTRQAIDCGMYHKKLPPKEDLDSETAEMTYNRRVNWSRLEMGIECKLKRTDQDPFDDRSADGEPVAAARKKALGQILSYAELVFKHQQRTSQFMVLFLSHYARVVHFDRSGVYTTHKFCYKTEGALLSDFLVRYSRLQPEHRGLDTTAQRIEADSPLGLAMVKWGEDSNAEDHVKKLFKNSLDSSWAWWKLQVHVEKKHPNQPLPKIEVQEFVVGKPHFQAGGVACRGTRGYVAVRLDEKGELHGPFVYLKDAWRVDHPGIEREGNILQTLNDNTVPFVPTLVCHGDVPGQVTRSQAVWEEANKGKKCRMKKHQHYRVVVAEVGKPLDQFDRGYTLVKAVMFCIVAHAAAYKKAGIVHRDISTGNMLLYKNSDGVWVGLLNDWELAKIVGRNSEARQPDRTGTWQYMSANALNDPSKDIVVPDEIESFFHVLLYLAIRFLPHNLARDSIGRFMVDYFDGCTATQGVYRCGGRKLDAMSRGLIDLRTYNGYPSVLTFYRPDDDESQHPKEQVTHPINSIFKTLLAWLKARYTVDHLVEVQTVINAPAENDRKDLQAVDALLAGLDGLGDDAPTASANGTEEADDVEADPPSPSPLGPGFSSLPSFVMLPARSELPPADAEMREDAEKLQSHSKVIEVFRSQLADNWPQNDKGPDRKPRTAHALQYESDPTAPELDGSSYPTSGKRRLEDPEPQSSSNKRSRIDGAS
;
A
#
# COMPACT_ATOMS: atom_id res chain seq x y z
N MET A 1 -5.03 -1.44 -8.02
CA MET A 1 -6.05 -2.49 -8.13
C MET A 1 -5.78 -3.51 -9.24
N HIS A 2 -4.71 -3.31 -10.03
CA HIS A 2 -4.36 -4.16 -11.17
C HIS A 2 -4.38 -5.66 -10.88
N GLY A 3 -5.20 -6.40 -11.63
CA GLY A 3 -5.40 -7.84 -11.47
C GLY A 3 -6.11 -8.28 -10.18
N LYS A 4 -6.76 -7.36 -9.46
CA LYS A 4 -7.53 -7.62 -8.23
C LYS A 4 -9.02 -7.27 -8.38
N ILE A 5 -9.50 -7.04 -9.60
CA ILE A 5 -10.90 -6.77 -9.93
C ILE A 5 -11.44 -7.95 -10.71
N ASN A 6 -12.66 -8.39 -10.38
CA ASN A 6 -13.33 -9.49 -11.09
C ASN A 6 -14.81 -9.18 -11.33
N LEU A 7 -15.29 -9.56 -12.51
CA LEU A 7 -16.71 -9.50 -12.87
C LEU A 7 -17.37 -10.87 -12.72
N THR A 8 -18.62 -10.87 -12.28
CA THR A 8 -19.40 -12.11 -12.10
C THR A 8 -20.91 -11.84 -12.27
N PRO A 9 -21.74 -12.85 -12.59
CA PRO A 9 -23.19 -12.69 -12.52
C PRO A 9 -23.68 -12.32 -11.12
N MET A 10 -24.84 -11.67 -11.03
CA MET A 10 -25.43 -11.21 -9.76
C MET A 10 -25.72 -12.38 -8.80
N GLU A 11 -26.18 -13.49 -9.34
CA GLU A 11 -26.46 -14.73 -8.60
C GLU A 11 -25.19 -15.32 -7.98
N SER A 12 -24.09 -15.32 -8.73
CA SER A 12 -22.79 -15.77 -8.25
C SER A 12 -22.25 -14.84 -7.17
N LEU A 13 -22.32 -13.51 -7.37
CA LEU A 13 -21.92 -12.55 -6.35
C LEU A 13 -22.73 -12.74 -5.05
N MET A 14 -24.04 -12.96 -5.14
CA MET A 14 -24.86 -13.26 -3.98
C MET A 14 -24.51 -14.60 -3.35
N LYS A 15 -24.34 -15.67 -4.13
CA LYS A 15 -23.94 -16.99 -3.63
C LYS A 15 -22.61 -16.92 -2.87
N ASP A 16 -21.65 -16.20 -3.44
CA ASP A 16 -20.28 -16.19 -2.94
C ASP A 16 -20.12 -15.21 -1.79
N PHE A 17 -20.75 -14.03 -1.80
CA PHE A 17 -20.50 -12.98 -0.80
C PHE A 17 -21.70 -12.63 0.08
N LEU A 18 -22.91 -13.13 -0.22
CA LEU A 18 -24.13 -12.80 0.50
C LEU A 18 -24.80 -14.08 1.06
N PRO A 19 -24.43 -14.53 2.28
CA PRO A 19 -24.91 -15.80 2.80
C PRO A 19 -26.43 -15.86 2.86
N SER A 20 -27.01 -17.01 2.50
CA SER A 20 -28.46 -17.16 2.47
C SER A 20 -29.03 -17.18 3.90
N PRO A 21 -30.04 -16.34 4.22
CA PRO A 21 -30.68 -16.38 5.53
C PRO A 21 -31.53 -17.65 5.69
N ARG A 22 -30.92 -18.73 6.20
CA ARG A 22 -31.49 -20.08 6.44
C ARG A 22 -32.02 -20.78 5.18
N PRO A 23 -32.14 -22.13 5.14
CA PRO A 23 -32.77 -22.81 4.02
C PRO A 23 -34.23 -22.37 3.91
N ARG A 24 -34.54 -21.57 2.89
CA ARG A 24 -35.89 -21.09 2.60
C ARG A 24 -36.74 -22.24 2.06
N ARG A 25 -37.85 -22.56 2.75
CA ARG A 25 -39.05 -23.12 2.11
C ARG A 25 -39.42 -22.20 0.94
N LYS A 26 -39.57 -22.76 -0.27
CA LYS A 26 -39.91 -22.10 -1.56
C LYS A 26 -40.40 -20.65 -1.39
N THR A 27 -39.52 -19.66 -1.52
CA THR A 27 -39.93 -18.24 -1.39
C THR A 27 -40.33 -17.64 -2.73
N LYS A 28 -41.46 -16.92 -2.71
CA LYS A 28 -41.89 -16.00 -3.76
C LYS A 28 -40.72 -15.10 -4.18
N THR A 29 -40.52 -14.95 -5.48
CA THR A 29 -39.59 -14.01 -6.09
C THR A 29 -39.83 -12.59 -5.55
N THR A 30 -38.76 -11.91 -5.14
CA THR A 30 -38.84 -10.52 -4.69
C THR A 30 -39.29 -9.66 -5.88
N ARG A 31 -40.37 -8.89 -5.72
CA ARG A 31 -40.91 -8.03 -6.78
C ARG A 31 -39.87 -6.99 -7.19
N ASN A 32 -39.74 -6.73 -8.50
CA ASN A 32 -38.97 -5.61 -9.00
C ASN A 32 -39.61 -4.28 -8.58
N ILE A 33 -38.96 -3.53 -7.69
CA ILE A 33 -39.44 -2.21 -7.24
C ILE A 33 -39.03 -1.07 -8.18
N PHE A 34 -38.30 -1.35 -9.26
CA PHE A 34 -37.73 -0.37 -10.18
C PHE A 34 -38.30 -0.45 -11.60
N SER A 35 -39.35 -1.24 -11.83
CA SER A 35 -39.92 -1.50 -13.17
C SER A 35 -40.41 -0.23 -13.89
N ASP A 36 -40.77 0.79 -13.13
CA ASP A 36 -41.30 2.08 -13.57
C ASP A 36 -40.26 3.21 -13.42
N VAL A 37 -38.96 2.89 -13.47
CA VAL A 37 -37.91 3.89 -13.46
C VAL A 37 -38.03 4.86 -14.67
N PRO A 38 -38.04 6.18 -14.42
CA PRO A 38 -38.15 7.19 -15.47
C PRO A 38 -36.79 7.51 -16.10
N ASP A 39 -36.79 8.20 -17.23
CA ASP A 39 -35.58 8.85 -17.74
C ASP A 39 -35.23 10.07 -16.87
N PHE A 40 -33.95 10.19 -16.52
CA PHE A 40 -33.46 11.24 -15.64
C PHE A 40 -32.76 12.36 -16.43
N SER A 41 -33.14 13.61 -16.16
CA SER A 41 -32.46 14.79 -16.73
C SER A 41 -31.22 15.23 -15.94
N SER A 42 -31.07 14.79 -14.70
CA SER A 42 -29.92 15.09 -13.84
C SER A 42 -29.64 13.94 -12.87
N GLU A 43 -28.38 13.80 -12.40
CA GLU A 43 -28.04 12.87 -11.30
C GLU A 43 -28.88 13.17 -10.06
N ARG A 44 -29.22 14.45 -9.84
CA ARG A 44 -30.09 14.89 -8.75
C ARG A 44 -31.45 14.21 -8.72
N LYS A 45 -32.18 14.31 -9.84
CA LYS A 45 -33.49 13.67 -9.95
C LYS A 45 -33.41 12.14 -9.81
N MET A 46 -32.28 11.56 -10.21
CA MET A 46 -32.03 10.13 -10.09
C MET A 46 -31.93 9.68 -8.64
N TYR A 47 -31.05 10.30 -7.84
CA TYR A 47 -30.91 9.88 -6.44
C TYR A 47 -32.11 10.27 -5.58
N GLU A 48 -32.81 11.38 -5.88
CA GLU A 48 -34.05 11.77 -5.21
C GLU A 48 -35.13 10.70 -5.41
N TRP A 49 -35.35 10.28 -6.66
CA TRP A 49 -36.30 9.22 -7.00
C TRP A 49 -35.92 7.87 -6.37
N LEU A 50 -34.63 7.50 -6.39
CA LEU A 50 -34.15 6.26 -5.79
C LEU A 50 -34.42 6.21 -4.28
N VAL A 51 -34.09 7.27 -3.56
CA VAL A 51 -34.31 7.38 -2.10
C VAL A 51 -35.80 7.29 -1.77
N GLU A 52 -36.64 8.02 -2.50
CA GLU A 52 -38.09 7.98 -2.32
C GLU A 52 -38.64 6.57 -2.58
N ARG A 53 -38.24 5.95 -3.70
CA ARG A 53 -38.66 4.59 -4.07
C ARG A 53 -38.27 3.55 -3.02
N LEU A 54 -37.01 3.58 -2.58
CA LEU A 54 -36.47 2.62 -1.62
C LEU A 54 -37.17 2.76 -0.25
N ASN A 55 -37.31 3.97 0.27
CA ASN A 55 -37.95 4.21 1.56
C ASN A 55 -39.46 3.92 1.52
N SER A 56 -40.16 4.23 0.42
CA SER A 56 -41.60 3.99 0.25
C SER A 56 -41.96 2.52 0.03
N SER A 57 -40.98 1.68 -0.34
CA SER A 57 -41.20 0.24 -0.58
C SER A 57 -41.63 -0.55 0.67
N LYS A 58 -41.36 -0.03 1.86
CA LYS A 58 -41.54 -0.71 3.17
C LYS A 58 -40.76 -2.02 3.32
N LEU A 59 -39.79 -2.30 2.43
CA LEU A 59 -39.00 -3.54 2.45
C LEU A 59 -37.87 -3.53 3.48
N PHE A 60 -37.51 -2.35 4.00
CA PHE A 60 -36.31 -2.10 4.81
C PHE A 60 -36.66 -1.53 6.21
N PRO A 61 -37.25 -2.34 7.12
CA PRO A 61 -37.83 -1.82 8.36
C PRO A 61 -36.79 -1.19 9.32
N ASN A 62 -35.54 -1.65 9.29
CA ASN A 62 -34.48 -1.21 10.20
C ASN A 62 -33.52 -0.19 9.57
N HIS A 63 -33.77 0.21 8.32
CA HIS A 63 -32.83 1.01 7.54
C HIS A 63 -33.53 2.21 6.89
N LEU A 64 -32.73 3.22 6.61
CA LEU A 64 -33.15 4.43 5.91
C LEU A 64 -32.14 4.72 4.80
N PHE A 65 -32.66 5.01 3.61
CA PHE A 65 -31.86 5.52 2.50
C PHE A 65 -31.88 7.04 2.53
N VAL A 66 -30.71 7.65 2.33
CA VAL A 66 -30.52 9.08 2.52
C VAL A 66 -29.66 9.62 1.38
N ALA A 67 -30.10 10.71 0.76
CA ALA A 67 -29.29 11.46 -0.20
C ALA A 67 -28.28 12.35 0.55
N THR A 68 -27.01 12.27 0.16
CA THR A 68 -25.89 13.02 0.76
C THR A 68 -24.90 13.62 -0.25
N PRO A 69 -25.32 14.09 -1.43
CA PRO A 69 -24.44 14.37 -2.58
C PRO A 69 -23.58 15.66 -2.44
N TYR A 70 -23.86 16.52 -1.47
CA TYR A 70 -23.35 17.91 -1.45
C TYR A 70 -22.39 18.22 -0.31
N LYS A 71 -22.63 17.66 0.88
CA LYS A 71 -21.90 18.01 2.10
C LYS A 71 -21.06 16.83 2.56
N ALA A 72 -19.75 17.00 2.43
CA ALA A 72 -18.78 16.04 2.93
C ALA A 72 -18.75 16.00 4.47
N ASP A 73 -18.37 14.84 5.00
CA ASP A 73 -18.06 14.64 6.41
C ASP A 73 -16.97 15.65 6.84
N PRO A 74 -17.14 16.45 7.92
CA PRO A 74 -16.20 17.53 8.19
C PRO A 74 -14.84 17.01 8.66
N VAL A 75 -14.80 15.77 9.14
CA VAL A 75 -13.57 15.09 9.57
C VAL A 75 -12.81 14.44 8.42
N ASP A 76 -13.41 14.40 7.24
CA ASP A 76 -12.79 13.89 6.02
C ASP A 76 -12.03 15.02 5.30
N PRO A 77 -10.69 15.01 5.30
CA PRO A 77 -9.89 16.05 4.65
C PRO A 77 -10.06 16.07 3.13
N THR A 78 -10.54 14.97 2.53
CA THR A 78 -10.77 14.87 1.08
C THR A 78 -12.01 15.62 0.62
N ARG A 79 -12.90 15.97 1.57
CA ARG A 79 -14.17 16.65 1.32
C ARG A 79 -15.03 15.95 0.26
N GLN A 80 -15.02 14.61 0.29
CA GLN A 80 -15.80 13.79 -0.63
C GLN A 80 -17.23 13.58 -0.12
N ALA A 81 -18.17 13.49 -1.06
CA ALA A 81 -19.56 13.21 -0.79
C ALA A 81 -20.06 12.14 -1.77
N ILE A 82 -20.67 11.08 -1.24
CA ILE A 82 -21.35 10.04 -2.03
C ILE A 82 -22.82 10.42 -2.21
N ASP A 83 -23.39 10.11 -3.37
CA ASP A 83 -24.74 10.56 -3.72
C ASP A 83 -25.79 10.08 -2.72
N CYS A 84 -25.71 8.82 -2.31
CA CYS A 84 -26.65 8.19 -1.39
C CYS A 84 -25.98 7.19 -0.45
N GLY A 85 -26.63 6.97 0.69
CA GLY A 85 -26.22 5.97 1.66
C GLY A 85 -27.38 5.25 2.31
N MET A 86 -27.18 3.97 2.60
CA MET A 86 -28.03 3.19 3.49
C MET A 86 -27.49 3.30 4.92
N TYR A 87 -28.35 3.66 5.86
CA TYR A 87 -28.02 3.85 7.27
C TYR A 87 -29.00 3.08 8.16
N HIS A 88 -28.56 2.72 9.37
CA HIS A 88 -29.48 2.21 10.38
C HIS A 88 -30.51 3.29 10.76
N LYS A 89 -31.80 2.95 10.82
CA LYS A 89 -32.89 3.92 10.98
C LYS A 89 -32.82 4.74 12.28
N LYS A 90 -32.20 4.19 13.33
CA LYS A 90 -32.00 4.91 14.61
C LYS A 90 -30.85 5.94 14.56
N LEU A 91 -29.99 5.87 13.54
CA LEU A 91 -28.75 6.63 13.48
C LEU A 91 -28.50 7.20 12.07
N PRO A 92 -29.49 7.88 11.45
CA PRO A 92 -29.29 8.50 10.15
C PRO A 92 -28.35 9.71 10.28
N PRO A 93 -27.74 10.16 9.18
CA PRO A 93 -27.09 11.46 9.15
C PRO A 93 -28.06 12.56 9.59
N LYS A 94 -27.57 13.50 10.40
CA LYS A 94 -28.36 14.63 10.89
C LYS A 94 -28.78 15.53 9.73
N GLU A 95 -29.97 16.09 9.82
CA GLU A 95 -30.42 17.18 8.95
C GLU A 95 -29.67 18.45 9.31
N ASP A 96 -29.20 19.16 8.30
CA ASP A 96 -28.56 20.45 8.51
C ASP A 96 -29.63 21.55 8.49
N LEU A 97 -29.57 22.44 9.47
CA LEU A 97 -30.25 23.73 9.42
C LEU A 97 -29.53 24.62 8.40
N ASP A 98 -30.29 25.35 7.59
CA ASP A 98 -29.75 26.42 6.78
C ASP A 98 -29.13 27.48 7.71
N SER A 99 -27.89 27.88 7.46
CA SER A 99 -27.21 28.86 8.31
C SER A 99 -27.73 30.28 8.14
N GLU A 100 -28.41 30.58 7.04
CA GLU A 100 -28.96 31.90 6.72
C GLU A 100 -30.46 31.98 7.03
N THR A 101 -31.23 30.93 6.73
CA THR A 101 -32.69 30.95 6.93
C THR A 101 -33.16 30.24 8.21
N ALA A 102 -32.28 29.49 8.89
CA ALA A 102 -32.62 28.61 10.01
C ALA A 102 -33.72 27.57 9.68
N GLU A 103 -34.04 27.36 8.41
CA GLU A 103 -34.98 26.34 7.96
C GLU A 103 -34.28 24.97 7.82
N MET A 104 -35.03 23.89 8.02
CA MET A 104 -34.53 22.53 7.80
C MET A 104 -34.27 22.31 6.30
N THR A 105 -33.00 22.16 5.92
CA THR A 105 -32.66 21.81 4.54
C THR A 105 -32.62 20.29 4.37
N TYR A 106 -33.08 19.79 3.22
CA TYR A 106 -32.98 18.37 2.86
C TYR A 106 -31.53 17.90 2.64
N ASN A 107 -30.55 18.80 2.75
CA ASN A 107 -29.13 18.56 2.49
C ASN A 107 -28.42 18.01 3.72
N ARG A 108 -28.42 16.68 3.84
CA ARG A 108 -27.70 15.97 4.89
C ARG A 108 -26.23 15.78 4.55
N ARG A 109 -25.38 15.79 5.59
CA ARG A 109 -23.95 15.54 5.48
C ARG A 109 -23.66 14.04 5.42
N VAL A 110 -22.73 13.61 4.59
CA VAL A 110 -22.21 12.23 4.65
C VAL A 110 -21.66 11.97 6.05
N ASN A 111 -22.00 10.79 6.60
CA ASN A 111 -21.36 10.27 7.80
C ASN A 111 -20.68 8.94 7.45
N TRP A 112 -19.37 8.99 7.20
CA TRP A 112 -18.60 7.80 6.81
C TRP A 112 -18.54 6.77 7.95
N SER A 113 -18.62 7.21 9.20
CA SER A 113 -18.54 6.35 10.38
C SER A 113 -19.80 5.51 10.65
N ARG A 114 -20.91 5.78 9.94
CA ARG A 114 -22.19 5.06 10.09
C ARG A 114 -22.79 4.55 8.77
N LEU A 115 -22.15 4.82 7.63
CA LEU A 115 -22.60 4.38 6.31
C LEU A 115 -22.56 2.85 6.21
N GLU A 116 -23.71 2.19 6.00
CA GLU A 116 -23.75 0.74 5.85
C GLU A 116 -23.40 0.29 4.43
N MET A 117 -24.03 0.91 3.44
CA MET A 117 -23.84 0.63 2.02
C MET A 117 -23.92 1.94 1.25
N GLY A 118 -22.90 2.21 0.45
CA GLY A 118 -22.85 3.39 -0.43
C GLY A 118 -23.65 3.17 -1.71
N ILE A 119 -24.24 4.24 -2.22
CA ILE A 119 -24.94 4.26 -3.50
C ILE A 119 -24.44 5.44 -4.32
N GLU A 120 -23.91 5.16 -5.51
CA GLU A 120 -23.42 6.19 -6.44
C GLU A 120 -24.29 6.18 -7.71
N CYS A 121 -24.66 7.36 -8.19
CA CYS A 121 -25.55 7.54 -9.33
C CYS A 121 -24.84 8.28 -10.47
N LYS A 122 -24.79 7.68 -11.65
CA LYS A 122 -24.24 8.30 -12.87
C LYS A 122 -25.27 8.28 -13.99
N LEU A 123 -25.41 9.40 -14.70
CA LEU A 123 -26.29 9.47 -15.87
C LEU A 123 -25.73 8.73 -17.08
N LYS A 124 -24.41 8.77 -17.30
CA LYS A 124 -23.80 8.15 -18.49
C LYS A 124 -23.45 6.69 -18.19
N ARG A 125 -24.23 5.77 -18.77
CA ARG A 125 -24.09 4.31 -18.53
C ARG A 125 -22.79 3.65 -19.02
N THR A 126 -21.99 4.33 -19.83
CA THR A 126 -20.74 3.80 -20.40
C THR A 126 -19.54 4.64 -19.95
N ASP A 127 -19.56 5.94 -20.23
CA ASP A 127 -18.42 6.84 -19.97
C ASP A 127 -18.08 7.00 -18.48
N GLN A 128 -19.08 6.81 -17.61
CA GLN A 128 -18.93 6.90 -16.15
C GLN A 128 -19.01 5.53 -15.47
N ASP A 129 -18.99 4.44 -16.23
CA ASP A 129 -18.94 3.08 -15.68
C ASP A 129 -17.51 2.74 -15.24
N PRO A 130 -17.25 2.48 -13.94
CA PRO A 130 -15.91 2.24 -13.43
C PRO A 130 -15.31 0.89 -13.85
N PHE A 131 -16.10 -0.02 -14.44
CA PHE A 131 -15.65 -1.36 -14.81
C PHE A 131 -15.92 -1.67 -16.27
N ASP A 132 -15.08 -2.52 -16.87
CA ASP A 132 -15.20 -2.96 -18.25
C ASP A 132 -15.55 -4.44 -18.38
N ASP A 133 -16.79 -4.75 -18.79
CA ASP A 133 -17.22 -6.13 -19.04
C ASP A 133 -16.46 -6.81 -20.18
N ARG A 134 -15.73 -6.05 -21.01
CA ARG A 134 -14.92 -6.58 -22.12
C ARG A 134 -13.48 -6.86 -21.71
N SER A 135 -13.03 -6.35 -20.57
CA SER A 135 -11.68 -6.61 -20.07
C SER A 135 -11.64 -7.87 -19.22
N ALA A 136 -10.59 -8.69 -19.39
CA ALA A 136 -10.40 -9.90 -18.61
C ALA A 136 -10.19 -9.63 -17.10
N ASP A 137 -9.65 -8.46 -16.75
CA ASP A 137 -9.44 -8.01 -15.37
C ASP A 137 -10.45 -6.95 -14.92
N GLY A 138 -11.43 -6.62 -15.77
CA GLY A 138 -12.45 -5.62 -15.50
C GLY A 138 -11.96 -4.17 -15.42
N GLU A 139 -10.67 -3.90 -15.63
CA GLU A 139 -10.13 -2.57 -15.50
C GLU A 139 -10.46 -1.69 -16.72
N PRO A 140 -10.82 -0.41 -16.49
CA PRO A 140 -11.10 0.51 -17.58
C PRO A 140 -9.80 1.06 -18.19
N VAL A 141 -9.77 1.18 -19.51
CA VAL A 141 -8.68 1.87 -20.23
C VAL A 141 -8.90 3.38 -20.28
N ALA A 142 -10.14 3.81 -20.53
CA ALA A 142 -10.49 5.22 -20.75
C ALA A 142 -10.35 6.07 -19.47
N ALA A 143 -9.79 7.27 -19.61
CA ALA A 143 -9.49 8.17 -18.49
C ALA A 143 -10.72 8.52 -17.61
N ALA A 144 -11.87 8.80 -18.24
CA ALA A 144 -13.11 9.10 -17.50
C ALA A 144 -13.57 7.93 -16.62
N ARG A 145 -13.40 6.70 -17.10
CA ARG A 145 -13.76 5.47 -16.40
C ARG A 145 -12.75 5.11 -15.32
N LYS A 146 -11.45 5.34 -15.56
CA LYS A 146 -10.40 5.28 -14.52
C LYS A 146 -10.69 6.26 -13.39
N LYS A 147 -11.14 7.47 -13.71
CA LYS A 147 -11.57 8.47 -12.72
C LYS A 147 -12.79 7.99 -11.91
N ALA A 148 -13.79 7.41 -12.57
CA ALA A 148 -14.94 6.81 -11.88
C ALA A 148 -14.53 5.65 -10.96
N LEU A 149 -13.60 4.79 -11.40
CA LEU A 149 -13.06 3.70 -10.58
C LEU A 149 -12.30 4.25 -9.36
N GLY A 150 -11.45 5.26 -9.55
CA GLY A 150 -10.74 5.93 -8.45
C GLY A 150 -11.71 6.52 -7.42
N GLN A 151 -12.82 7.12 -7.87
CA GLN A 151 -13.86 7.69 -7.02
C GLN A 151 -14.58 6.63 -6.15
N ILE A 152 -14.99 5.49 -6.72
CA ILE A 152 -15.67 4.46 -5.91
C ILE A 152 -14.71 3.77 -4.93
N LEU A 153 -13.43 3.63 -5.31
CA LEU A 153 -12.39 3.09 -4.44
C LEU A 153 -12.09 4.04 -3.28
N SER A 154 -12.04 5.35 -3.52
CA SER A 154 -11.83 6.34 -2.45
C SER A 154 -12.99 6.35 -1.45
N TYR A 155 -14.24 6.18 -1.90
CA TYR A 155 -15.38 6.03 -0.99
C TYR A 155 -15.29 4.75 -0.14
N ALA A 156 -14.94 3.61 -0.74
CA ALA A 156 -14.73 2.37 0.00
C ALA A 156 -13.59 2.51 1.01
N GLU A 157 -12.50 3.19 0.65
CA GLU A 157 -11.41 3.52 1.55
C GLU A 157 -11.87 4.39 2.72
N LEU A 158 -12.69 5.42 2.49
CA LEU A 158 -13.22 6.27 3.56
C LEU A 158 -14.08 5.46 4.54
N VAL A 159 -14.94 4.57 4.05
CA VAL A 159 -15.69 3.66 4.94
C VAL A 159 -14.73 2.77 5.75
N PHE A 160 -13.74 2.18 5.09
CA PHE A 160 -12.67 1.43 5.76
C PHE A 160 -11.73 2.28 6.61
N LYS A 161 -11.80 3.61 6.57
CA LYS A 161 -11.04 4.48 7.47
C LYS A 161 -11.80 4.78 8.74
N HIS A 162 -13.08 5.08 8.61
CA HIS A 162 -13.95 5.55 9.69
C HIS A 162 -14.69 4.43 10.44
N GLN A 163 -14.67 3.19 9.93
CA GLN A 163 -15.36 2.04 10.54
C GLN A 163 -14.45 0.80 10.66
N GLN A 164 -14.76 -0.06 11.62
CA GLN A 164 -14.15 -1.39 11.76
C GLN A 164 -14.92 -2.39 10.89
N ARG A 165 -14.33 -2.79 9.76
CA ARG A 165 -14.98 -3.62 8.73
C ARG A 165 -14.08 -4.69 8.14
N THR A 166 -14.70 -5.80 7.80
CA THR A 166 -14.12 -6.94 7.07
C THR A 166 -14.36 -6.84 5.57
N SER A 167 -15.49 -6.27 5.17
CA SER A 167 -15.86 -6.03 3.77
C SER A 167 -16.86 -4.88 3.63
N GLN A 168 -17.12 -4.46 2.38
CA GLN A 168 -18.07 -3.40 2.06
C GLN A 168 -18.84 -3.75 0.79
N PHE A 169 -20.15 -3.49 0.77
CA PHE A 169 -20.93 -3.46 -0.47
C PHE A 169 -21.22 -2.02 -0.93
N MET A 170 -21.32 -1.83 -2.25
CA MET A 170 -21.76 -0.58 -2.87
C MET A 170 -22.66 -0.90 -4.06
N VAL A 171 -23.65 -0.05 -4.32
CA VAL A 171 -24.49 -0.16 -5.51
C VAL A 171 -24.23 1.04 -6.41
N LEU A 172 -23.95 0.77 -7.68
CA LEU A 172 -23.80 1.79 -8.70
C LEU A 172 -25.05 1.78 -9.56
N PHE A 173 -25.72 2.92 -9.68
CA PHE A 173 -26.77 3.13 -10.65
C PHE A 173 -26.23 3.94 -11.83
N LEU A 174 -26.38 3.42 -13.03
CA LEU A 174 -25.83 3.89 -14.29
C LEU A 174 -26.97 4.11 -15.29
N SER A 175 -27.68 5.24 -15.20
CA SER A 175 -28.98 5.44 -15.87
C SER A 175 -29.94 4.28 -15.52
N HIS A 176 -30.39 3.47 -16.48
CA HIS A 176 -31.27 2.29 -16.29
C HIS A 176 -30.54 1.00 -15.94
N TYR A 177 -29.23 1.06 -15.72
CA TYR A 177 -28.38 -0.09 -15.41
C TYR A 177 -27.81 -0.02 -14.00
N ALA A 178 -27.44 -1.16 -13.45
CA ALA A 178 -26.84 -1.22 -12.13
C ALA A 178 -25.63 -2.16 -12.10
N ARG A 179 -24.77 -1.91 -11.11
CA ARG A 179 -23.76 -2.88 -10.64
C ARG A 179 -23.82 -2.98 -9.12
N VAL A 180 -23.57 -4.18 -8.60
CA VAL A 180 -23.29 -4.38 -7.18
C VAL A 180 -21.82 -4.70 -7.02
N VAL A 181 -21.14 -3.99 -6.12
CA VAL A 181 -19.71 -4.10 -5.88
C VAL A 181 -19.46 -4.57 -4.46
N HIS A 182 -18.62 -5.59 -4.30
CA HIS A 182 -18.11 -6.09 -3.04
C HIS A 182 -16.61 -5.78 -2.95
N PHE A 183 -16.19 -5.15 -1.84
CA PHE A 183 -14.81 -4.86 -1.51
C PHE A 183 -14.41 -5.67 -0.28
N ASP A 184 -13.29 -6.37 -0.32
CA ASP A 184 -12.57 -6.82 0.87
C ASP A 184 -11.09 -6.42 0.79
N ARG A 185 -10.30 -6.81 1.80
CA ARG A 185 -8.87 -6.47 1.84
C ARG A 185 -8.02 -7.23 0.81
N SER A 186 -8.59 -8.19 0.11
CA SER A 186 -7.90 -8.97 -0.92
C SER A 186 -8.15 -8.41 -2.33
N GLY A 187 -9.37 -7.99 -2.63
CA GLY A 187 -9.75 -7.46 -3.93
C GLY A 187 -11.19 -6.96 -4.04
N VAL A 188 -11.65 -6.83 -5.28
CA VAL A 188 -12.97 -6.32 -5.63
C VAL A 188 -13.69 -7.28 -6.55
N TYR A 189 -14.94 -7.57 -6.21
CA TYR A 189 -15.89 -8.29 -7.06
C TYR A 189 -17.02 -7.35 -7.45
N THR A 190 -17.39 -7.33 -8.72
CA THR A 190 -18.49 -6.51 -9.23
C THR A 190 -19.39 -7.35 -10.11
N THR A 191 -20.67 -7.03 -10.16
CA THR A 191 -21.55 -7.71 -11.12
C THR A 191 -21.24 -7.27 -12.55
N HIS A 192 -21.56 -8.13 -13.52
CA HIS A 192 -21.83 -7.64 -14.87
C HIS A 192 -22.90 -6.54 -14.82
N LYS A 193 -22.82 -5.58 -15.75
CA LYS A 193 -23.82 -4.51 -15.82
C LYS A 193 -25.15 -5.08 -16.30
N PHE A 194 -26.20 -4.91 -15.50
CA PHE A 194 -27.55 -5.42 -15.81
C PHE A 194 -28.59 -4.31 -15.79
N CYS A 195 -29.70 -4.48 -16.51
CA CYS A 195 -30.74 -3.47 -16.62
C CYS A 195 -31.73 -3.61 -15.46
N TYR A 196 -31.66 -2.76 -14.43
CA TYR A 196 -32.53 -2.91 -13.26
C TYR A 196 -33.99 -2.52 -13.54
N LYS A 197 -34.28 -1.88 -14.68
CA LYS A 197 -35.66 -1.67 -15.16
C LYS A 197 -36.35 -3.01 -15.47
N THR A 198 -35.66 -3.91 -16.15
CA THR A 198 -36.21 -5.22 -16.57
C THR A 198 -35.86 -6.33 -15.57
N GLU A 199 -34.66 -6.31 -15.02
CA GLU A 199 -34.09 -7.35 -14.14
C GLU A 199 -34.01 -6.92 -12.67
N GLY A 200 -34.67 -5.83 -12.28
CA GLY A 200 -34.55 -5.25 -10.93
C GLY A 200 -35.09 -6.12 -9.79
N ALA A 201 -35.72 -7.26 -10.09
CA ALA A 201 -36.00 -8.29 -9.10
C ALA A 201 -34.72 -8.81 -8.42
N LEU A 202 -33.62 -8.96 -9.19
CA LEU A 202 -32.31 -9.38 -8.67
C LEU A 202 -31.76 -8.35 -7.68
N LEU A 203 -31.79 -7.07 -8.06
CA LEU A 203 -31.33 -5.98 -7.20
C LEU A 203 -32.20 -5.83 -5.95
N SER A 204 -33.53 -5.94 -6.11
CA SER A 204 -34.47 -5.90 -4.99
C SER A 204 -34.20 -7.04 -3.99
N ASP A 205 -33.94 -8.25 -4.50
CA ASP A 205 -33.62 -9.40 -3.67
C ASP A 205 -32.29 -9.23 -2.91
N PHE A 206 -31.25 -8.73 -3.57
CA PHE A 206 -29.99 -8.38 -2.93
C PHE A 206 -30.15 -7.36 -1.81
N LEU A 207 -30.81 -6.22 -2.07
CA LEU A 207 -31.01 -5.16 -1.09
C LEU A 207 -31.78 -5.69 0.14
N VAL A 208 -32.84 -6.47 -0.10
CA VAL A 208 -33.64 -7.08 0.97
C VAL A 208 -32.81 -8.07 1.77
N ARG A 209 -32.04 -8.96 1.13
CA ARG A 209 -31.16 -9.90 1.82
C ARG A 209 -30.12 -9.17 2.63
N TYR A 210 -29.40 -8.20 2.05
CA TYR A 210 -28.39 -7.40 2.73
C TYR A 210 -28.96 -6.72 3.98
N SER A 211 -30.13 -6.07 3.89
CA SER A 211 -30.77 -5.39 5.03
C SER A 211 -31.16 -6.32 6.20
N ARG A 212 -31.22 -7.63 5.96
CA ARG A 212 -31.62 -8.65 6.94
C ARG A 212 -30.44 -9.49 7.43
N LEU A 213 -29.24 -9.25 6.91
CA LEU A 213 -28.03 -9.94 7.35
C LEU A 213 -27.61 -9.47 8.75
N GLN A 214 -27.03 -10.40 9.51
CA GLN A 214 -26.34 -10.06 10.75
C GLN A 214 -25.16 -9.12 10.47
N PRO A 215 -24.76 -8.25 11.43
CA PRO A 215 -23.68 -7.28 11.27
C PRO A 215 -22.40 -7.85 10.60
N GLU A 216 -21.94 -9.00 11.06
CA GLU A 216 -20.75 -9.71 10.56
C GLU A 216 -20.84 -10.05 9.07
N HIS A 217 -22.01 -10.48 8.62
CA HIS A 217 -22.26 -10.80 7.20
C HIS A 217 -22.50 -9.55 6.34
N ARG A 218 -22.75 -8.40 6.96
CA ARG A 218 -22.78 -7.09 6.29
C ARG A 218 -21.39 -6.46 6.17
N GLY A 219 -20.36 -7.13 6.69
CA GLY A 219 -18.97 -6.68 6.64
C GLY A 219 -18.52 -5.92 7.88
N LEU A 220 -19.27 -5.92 8.99
CA LEU A 220 -18.87 -5.28 10.24
C LEU A 220 -17.96 -6.20 11.06
N ASP A 221 -16.90 -5.66 11.64
CA ASP A 221 -16.11 -6.37 12.64
C ASP A 221 -16.84 -6.35 13.99
N THR A 222 -17.41 -7.49 14.38
CA THR A 222 -18.17 -7.65 15.64
C THR A 222 -17.30 -7.72 16.88
N THR A 223 -15.99 -7.82 16.72
CA THR A 223 -15.00 -7.79 17.82
C THR A 223 -14.56 -6.36 18.17
N ALA A 224 -15.11 -5.37 17.46
CA ALA A 224 -14.96 -3.96 17.74
C ALA A 224 -16.31 -3.33 18.11
N GLN A 225 -16.39 -2.79 19.32
CA GLN A 225 -17.58 -2.11 19.82
C GLN A 225 -17.35 -0.61 19.86
N ARG A 226 -18.27 0.16 19.26
CA ARG A 226 -18.20 1.63 19.32
C ARG A 226 -18.43 2.12 20.74
N ILE A 227 -17.64 3.11 21.17
CA ILE A 227 -17.79 3.83 22.43
C ILE A 227 -18.30 5.23 22.10
N GLU A 228 -19.42 5.63 22.69
CA GLU A 228 -19.90 7.01 22.60
C GLU A 228 -19.23 7.86 23.68
N ALA A 229 -18.83 9.09 23.34
CA ALA A 229 -18.00 9.93 24.19
C ALA A 229 -18.66 10.29 25.54
N ASP A 230 -20.00 10.34 25.56
CA ASP A 230 -20.83 10.63 26.73
C ASP A 230 -21.17 9.37 27.57
N SER A 231 -20.76 8.18 27.12
CA SER A 231 -20.94 6.95 27.89
C SER A 231 -20.02 6.92 29.13
N PRO A 232 -20.35 6.14 30.18
CA PRO A 232 -19.47 6.01 31.35
C PRO A 232 -18.02 5.62 31.00
N LEU A 233 -17.84 4.72 30.03
CA LEU A 233 -16.51 4.33 29.55
C LEU A 233 -15.81 5.45 28.78
N GLY A 234 -16.55 6.21 27.95
CA GLY A 234 -16.02 7.39 27.25
C GLY A 234 -15.53 8.47 28.21
N LEU A 235 -16.31 8.78 29.25
CA LEU A 235 -15.92 9.71 30.31
C LEU A 235 -14.69 9.21 31.08
N ALA A 236 -14.61 7.90 31.35
CA ALA A 236 -13.44 7.30 32.00
C ALA A 236 -12.18 7.40 31.13
N MET A 237 -12.28 7.22 29.81
CA MET A 237 -11.16 7.44 28.88
C MET A 237 -10.68 8.89 28.91
N VAL A 238 -11.59 9.86 28.89
CA VAL A 238 -11.23 11.29 28.96
C VAL A 238 -10.47 11.57 30.26
N LYS A 239 -11.02 11.15 31.41
CA LYS A 239 -10.38 11.31 32.72
C LYS A 239 -9.01 10.63 32.80
N TRP A 240 -8.86 9.46 32.16
CA TRP A 240 -7.58 8.74 32.12
C TRP A 240 -6.51 9.47 31.32
N GLY A 241 -6.92 10.15 30.25
CA GLY A 241 -6.04 10.99 29.42
C GLY A 241 -5.80 12.40 29.96
N GLU A 242 -6.46 12.79 31.06
CA GLU A 242 -6.22 14.10 31.68
C GLU A 242 -4.80 14.19 32.26
N ASP A 243 -4.22 15.38 32.08
CA ASP A 243 -2.79 15.59 32.23
C ASP A 243 -2.48 16.27 33.58
N SER A 244 -1.62 15.64 34.37
CA SER A 244 -0.97 16.26 35.54
C SER A 244 0.50 16.60 35.29
N ASN A 245 1.09 16.19 34.16
CA ASN A 245 2.49 16.41 33.80
C ASN A 245 2.65 16.59 32.28
N ALA A 246 2.76 17.87 31.86
CA ALA A 246 2.85 18.32 30.48
C ALA A 246 4.05 17.78 29.67
N GLU A 247 4.90 16.90 30.18
CA GLU A 247 6.02 16.30 29.44
C GLU A 247 5.76 14.86 28.94
N ASP A 248 4.67 14.22 29.34
CA ASP A 248 4.35 12.84 28.92
C ASP A 248 3.79 12.82 27.48
N HIS A 249 4.62 12.41 26.51
CA HIS A 249 4.21 12.35 25.11
C HIS A 249 3.11 11.31 24.86
N VAL A 250 3.07 10.22 25.61
CA VAL A 250 2.11 9.13 25.40
C VAL A 250 0.72 9.58 25.84
N LYS A 251 0.62 10.25 27.00
CA LYS A 251 -0.63 10.87 27.45
C LYS A 251 -1.15 11.90 26.47
N LYS A 252 -0.27 12.77 25.95
CA LYS A 252 -0.64 13.74 24.91
C LYS A 252 -1.18 13.05 23.66
N LEU A 253 -0.52 11.98 23.19
CA LEU A 253 -0.99 11.20 22.06
C LEU A 253 -2.37 10.61 22.33
N PHE A 254 -2.59 9.99 23.50
CA PHE A 254 -3.88 9.44 23.86
C PHE A 254 -4.97 10.52 23.96
N LYS A 255 -4.72 11.62 24.68
CA LYS A 255 -5.64 12.75 24.79
C LYS A 255 -6.02 13.33 23.42
N ASN A 256 -5.04 13.54 22.54
CA ASN A 256 -5.27 14.03 21.18
C ASN A 256 -6.05 13.02 20.32
N SER A 257 -6.00 11.73 20.65
CA SER A 257 -6.78 10.69 19.98
C SER A 257 -8.27 10.71 20.39
N LEU A 258 -8.62 11.29 21.54
CA LEU A 258 -10.00 11.44 22.02
C LEU A 258 -10.70 12.61 21.32
N ASP A 259 -10.60 12.64 20.00
CA ASP A 259 -11.29 13.55 19.10
C ASP A 259 -12.78 13.19 19.08
N SER A 260 -13.65 14.06 19.58
CA SER A 260 -15.10 13.83 19.66
C SER A 260 -15.78 13.74 18.29
N SER A 261 -15.11 14.20 17.23
CA SER A 261 -15.57 14.07 15.86
C SER A 261 -15.25 12.69 15.26
N TRP A 262 -14.45 11.88 15.96
CA TRP A 262 -14.05 10.54 15.54
C TRP A 262 -14.74 9.45 16.38
N ALA A 263 -14.85 8.25 15.82
CA ALA A 263 -15.38 7.08 16.51
C ALA A 263 -14.36 6.47 17.47
N TRP A 264 -14.70 6.32 18.75
CA TRP A 264 -13.87 5.58 19.71
C TRP A 264 -14.31 4.12 19.75
N TRP A 265 -13.39 3.22 20.10
CA TRP A 265 -13.63 1.78 19.99
C TRP A 265 -13.11 1.03 21.21
N LYS A 266 -13.86 0.01 21.61
CA LYS A 266 -13.39 -1.12 22.40
C LYS A 266 -13.05 -2.26 21.44
N LEU A 267 -11.80 -2.69 21.42
CA LEU A 267 -11.27 -3.72 20.53
C LEU A 267 -10.90 -4.97 21.32
N GLN A 268 -11.27 -6.13 20.79
CA GLN A 268 -10.94 -7.43 21.37
C GLN A 268 -9.69 -8.04 20.70
N VAL A 269 -8.70 -8.41 21.50
CA VAL A 269 -7.51 -9.14 21.07
C VAL A 269 -7.66 -10.59 21.49
N HIS A 270 -7.61 -11.51 20.53
CA HIS A 270 -7.84 -12.94 20.73
C HIS A 270 -6.50 -13.66 20.89
N VAL A 271 -6.12 -13.95 22.12
CA VAL A 271 -4.81 -14.48 22.49
C VAL A 271 -4.84 -16.01 22.50
N GLU A 272 -4.02 -16.63 21.65
CA GLU A 272 -3.85 -18.08 21.64
C GLU A 272 -2.90 -18.54 22.75
N LYS A 273 -3.43 -19.26 23.75
CA LYS A 273 -2.62 -19.90 24.79
C LYS A 273 -2.47 -21.39 24.50
N LYS A 274 -1.23 -21.83 24.28
CA LYS A 274 -0.89 -23.26 24.20
C LYS A 274 -0.86 -23.83 25.61
N HIS A 275 -1.69 -24.82 25.89
CA HIS A 275 -1.62 -25.61 27.12
C HIS A 275 -0.88 -26.92 26.84
N PRO A 276 0.10 -27.31 27.67
CA PRO A 276 0.89 -28.53 27.46
C PRO A 276 0.04 -29.80 27.30
N ASN A 277 -1.16 -29.82 27.91
CA ASN A 277 -2.02 -31.00 28.00
C ASN A 277 -3.29 -30.89 27.13
N GLN A 278 -3.39 -29.91 26.22
CA GLN A 278 -4.53 -29.79 25.30
C GLN A 278 -4.04 -29.68 23.85
N PRO A 279 -4.65 -30.43 22.91
CA PRO A 279 -4.22 -30.42 21.51
C PRO A 279 -4.59 -29.11 20.78
N LEU A 280 -5.60 -28.39 21.26
CA LEU A 280 -6.03 -27.11 20.69
C LEU A 280 -5.68 -25.95 21.62
N PRO A 281 -5.20 -24.81 21.09
CA PRO A 281 -4.94 -23.62 21.89
C PRO A 281 -6.27 -23.08 22.46
N LYS A 282 -6.24 -22.65 23.72
CA LYS A 282 -7.35 -21.92 24.32
C LYS A 282 -7.26 -20.46 23.90
N ILE A 283 -8.35 -19.89 23.40
CA ILE A 283 -8.42 -18.47 23.05
C ILE A 283 -8.88 -17.70 24.29
N GLU A 284 -8.05 -16.77 24.74
CA GLU A 284 -8.41 -15.76 25.75
C GLU A 284 -8.67 -14.43 25.07
N VAL A 285 -9.74 -13.74 25.45
CA VAL A 285 -10.05 -12.42 24.90
C VAL A 285 -9.59 -11.34 25.88
N GLN A 286 -8.76 -10.41 25.40
CA GLN A 286 -8.38 -9.21 26.12
C GLN A 286 -9.00 -7.98 25.45
N GLU A 287 -9.55 -7.05 26.23
CA GLU A 287 -10.23 -5.87 25.71
C GLU A 287 -9.37 -4.61 25.90
N PHE A 288 -9.35 -3.76 24.88
CA PHE A 288 -8.62 -2.49 24.87
C PHE A 288 -9.51 -1.35 24.37
N VAL A 289 -9.36 -0.16 24.94
CA VAL A 289 -10.03 1.05 24.47
C VAL A 289 -9.07 1.92 23.66
N VAL A 290 -9.57 2.47 22.56
CA VAL A 290 -8.80 3.30 21.63
C VAL A 290 -9.63 4.49 21.12
N GLY A 291 -8.95 5.62 20.91
CA GLY A 291 -9.50 6.78 20.21
C GLY A 291 -9.23 6.73 18.69
N LYS A 292 -8.97 7.89 18.11
CA LYS A 292 -8.51 8.06 16.73
C LYS A 292 -7.12 7.44 16.51
N PRO A 293 -6.91 6.68 15.42
CA PRO A 293 -5.59 6.11 15.14
C PRO A 293 -4.55 7.21 14.90
N HIS A 294 -3.33 7.02 15.41
CA HIS A 294 -2.18 7.89 15.13
C HIS A 294 -1.55 7.60 13.77
N PHE A 295 -1.71 6.37 13.29
CA PHE A 295 -1.27 5.93 11.97
C PHE A 295 -2.39 5.12 11.31
N GLN A 296 -2.59 5.35 10.01
CA GLN A 296 -3.55 4.62 9.21
C GLN A 296 -3.06 4.48 7.77
N ALA A 297 -2.87 3.23 7.32
CA ALA A 297 -2.51 2.94 5.95
C ALA A 297 -3.70 3.19 5.01
N GLY A 298 -3.43 3.81 3.86
CA GLY A 298 -4.42 4.03 2.80
C GLY A 298 -4.69 2.78 1.96
N GLY A 299 -5.70 2.90 1.09
CA GLY A 299 -6.10 1.88 0.12
C GLY A 299 -7.18 0.89 0.60
N VAL A 300 -7.73 0.18 -0.38
CA VAL A 300 -8.84 -0.77 -0.22
C VAL A 300 -8.32 -2.20 -0.06
N ALA A 301 -7.72 -2.75 -1.12
CA ALA A 301 -7.15 -4.10 -1.17
C ALA A 301 -5.69 -4.12 -0.67
N CYS A 302 -5.53 -3.88 0.63
CA CYS A 302 -4.26 -3.75 1.32
C CYS A 302 -4.35 -4.29 2.76
N ARG A 303 -3.24 -4.18 3.51
CA ARG A 303 -3.15 -4.57 4.92
C ARG A 303 -4.05 -3.72 5.84
N GLY A 304 -4.45 -2.52 5.40
CA GLY A 304 -5.36 -1.66 6.16
C GLY A 304 -4.89 -1.31 7.57
N THR A 305 -3.57 -1.30 7.81
CA THR A 305 -2.94 -1.16 9.13
C THR A 305 -3.37 0.11 9.84
N ARG A 306 -3.72 -0.02 11.13
CA ARG A 306 -4.02 1.09 12.03
C ARG A 306 -3.21 0.94 13.31
N GLY A 307 -2.71 2.07 13.80
CA GLY A 307 -1.94 2.15 15.04
C GLY A 307 -2.64 3.03 16.05
N TYR A 308 -2.81 2.53 17.28
CA TYR A 308 -3.52 3.19 18.35
C TYR A 308 -2.67 3.24 19.61
N VAL A 309 -2.71 4.37 20.33
CA VAL A 309 -2.48 4.35 21.77
C VAL A 309 -3.72 3.78 22.45
N ALA A 310 -3.52 2.74 23.24
CA ALA A 310 -4.59 1.95 23.82
C ALA A 310 -4.41 1.81 25.34
N VAL A 311 -5.52 1.53 26.02
CA VAL A 311 -5.54 1.17 27.45
C VAL A 311 -6.30 -0.14 27.60
N ARG A 312 -5.78 -1.05 28.41
CA ARG A 312 -6.43 -2.35 28.68
C ARG A 312 -7.61 -2.16 29.62
N LEU A 313 -8.65 -2.97 29.43
CA LEU A 313 -9.73 -3.12 30.40
C LEU A 313 -9.49 -4.36 31.27
N ASP A 314 -9.77 -4.25 32.57
CA ASP A 314 -9.79 -5.37 33.49
C ASP A 314 -11.09 -6.19 33.39
N GLU A 315 -11.26 -7.20 34.24
CA GLU A 315 -12.44 -8.07 34.26
C GLU A 315 -13.75 -7.35 34.60
N LYS A 316 -13.67 -6.18 35.25
CA LYS A 316 -14.81 -5.32 35.60
C LYS A 316 -15.13 -4.32 34.49
N GLY A 317 -14.31 -4.25 33.44
CA GLY A 317 -14.42 -3.26 32.37
C GLY A 317 -13.83 -1.90 32.74
N GLU A 318 -12.99 -1.82 33.76
CA GLU A 318 -12.31 -0.59 34.19
C GLU A 318 -10.94 -0.46 33.50
N LEU A 319 -10.52 0.78 33.22
CA LEU A 319 -9.20 1.04 32.62
C LEU A 319 -8.09 0.64 33.59
N HIS A 320 -7.12 -0.14 33.11
CA HIS A 320 -6.07 -0.73 33.93
C HIS A 320 -4.71 -0.79 33.21
N GLY A 321 -3.63 -0.56 33.95
CA GLY A 321 -2.26 -0.70 33.46
C GLY A 321 -1.72 0.53 32.71
N PRO A 322 -0.52 0.43 32.11
CA PRO A 322 0.06 1.53 31.34
C PRO A 322 -0.64 1.71 29.98
N PHE A 323 -0.37 2.83 29.32
CA PHE A 323 -0.66 2.95 27.89
C PHE A 323 0.20 1.96 27.10
N VAL A 324 -0.40 1.38 26.07
CA VAL A 324 0.24 0.43 25.16
C VAL A 324 -0.03 0.84 23.72
N TYR A 325 0.72 0.28 22.77
CA TYR A 325 0.46 0.47 21.35
C TYR A 325 -0.26 -0.75 20.77
N LEU A 326 -1.45 -0.55 20.21
CA LEU A 326 -2.23 -1.59 19.54
C LEU A 326 -2.17 -1.37 18.02
N LYS A 327 -1.66 -2.38 17.31
CA LYS A 327 -1.66 -2.46 15.85
C LYS A 327 -2.77 -3.41 15.39
N ASP A 328 -3.66 -2.88 14.58
CA ASP A 328 -4.80 -3.59 13.97
C ASP A 328 -4.54 -3.68 12.45
N ALA A 329 -4.41 -4.89 11.91
CA ALA A 329 -3.98 -5.08 10.53
C ALA A 329 -4.52 -6.37 9.90
N TRP A 330 -4.60 -6.38 8.58
CA TRP A 330 -4.87 -7.55 7.76
C TRP A 330 -3.54 -8.13 7.30
N ARG A 331 -3.01 -9.12 8.03
CA ARG A 331 -1.75 -9.77 7.66
C ARG A 331 -1.96 -10.66 6.44
N VAL A 332 -0.95 -10.78 5.60
CA VAL A 332 -0.94 -11.80 4.55
C VAL A 332 -0.86 -13.16 5.22
N ASP A 333 -1.82 -14.03 4.92
CA ASP A 333 -1.88 -15.39 5.44
C ASP A 333 -1.21 -16.36 4.47
N HIS A 334 0.08 -16.59 4.68
CA HIS A 334 0.92 -17.41 3.82
C HIS A 334 1.86 -18.26 4.70
N PRO A 335 2.07 -19.55 4.42
CA PRO A 335 2.90 -20.44 5.26
C PRO A 335 4.35 -19.95 5.47
N GLY A 336 4.89 -19.18 4.52
CA GLY A 336 6.20 -18.56 4.61
C GLY A 336 6.24 -17.20 5.32
N ILE A 337 5.15 -16.72 5.93
CA ILE A 337 5.10 -15.49 6.72
C ILE A 337 4.69 -15.86 8.14
N GLU A 338 5.58 -15.62 9.09
CA GLU A 338 5.29 -15.81 10.51
C GLU A 338 4.49 -14.63 11.07
N ARG A 339 3.65 -14.88 12.08
CA ARG A 339 2.91 -13.81 12.77
C ARG A 339 3.89 -12.90 13.50
N GLU A 340 3.73 -11.59 13.35
CA GLU A 340 4.61 -10.59 13.97
C GLU A 340 4.77 -10.81 15.49
N GLY A 341 3.70 -11.17 16.20
CA GLY A 341 3.77 -11.43 17.63
C GLY A 341 4.57 -12.68 17.98
N ASN A 342 4.58 -13.72 17.14
CA ASN A 342 5.45 -14.89 17.35
C ASN A 342 6.94 -14.49 17.19
N ILE A 343 7.23 -13.61 16.24
CA ILE A 343 8.58 -13.05 16.05
C ILE A 343 8.98 -12.20 17.25
N LEU A 344 8.13 -11.28 17.69
CA LEU A 344 8.39 -10.44 18.87
C LEU A 344 8.58 -11.28 20.14
N GLN A 345 7.75 -12.30 20.35
CA GLN A 345 7.93 -13.24 21.47
C GLN A 345 9.32 -13.88 21.44
N THR A 346 9.74 -14.38 20.26
CA THR A 346 11.06 -14.97 20.09
C THR A 346 12.19 -13.97 20.40
N LEU A 347 12.06 -12.72 19.94
CA LEU A 347 13.04 -11.68 20.20
C LEU A 347 13.10 -11.30 21.68
N ASN A 348 11.94 -11.18 22.34
CA ASN A 348 11.84 -10.85 23.77
C ASN A 348 12.41 -11.99 24.65
N ASP A 349 12.10 -13.25 24.32
CA ASP A 349 12.63 -14.44 25.02
C ASP A 349 14.17 -14.51 24.90
N ASN A 350 14.71 -14.11 23.75
CA ASN A 350 16.16 -14.01 23.53
C ASN A 350 16.77 -12.71 24.07
N THR A 351 15.99 -11.89 24.79
CA THR A 351 16.44 -10.63 25.39
C THR A 351 17.14 -9.71 24.36
N VAL A 352 16.52 -9.58 23.18
CA VAL A 352 16.96 -8.64 22.15
C VAL A 352 16.58 -7.22 22.62
N PRO A 353 17.53 -6.27 22.71
CA PRO A 353 17.24 -4.91 23.14
C PRO A 353 16.65 -4.08 21.99
N PHE A 354 16.00 -2.96 22.34
CA PHE A 354 15.52 -1.95 21.38
C PHE A 354 14.55 -2.49 20.31
N VAL A 355 13.79 -3.52 20.66
CA VAL A 355 12.63 -4.02 19.91
C VAL A 355 11.40 -3.93 20.81
N PRO A 356 10.17 -3.86 20.25
CA PRO A 356 8.96 -3.83 21.05
C PRO A 356 8.84 -5.02 21.99
N THR A 357 8.34 -4.77 23.19
CA THR A 357 7.94 -5.79 24.15
C THR A 357 6.51 -6.22 23.83
N LEU A 358 6.33 -7.49 23.47
CA LEU A 358 5.03 -8.07 23.20
C LEU A 358 4.19 -8.12 24.48
N VAL A 359 2.96 -7.59 24.41
CA VAL A 359 1.95 -7.72 25.47
C VAL A 359 1.01 -8.88 25.16
N CYS A 360 0.40 -8.87 23.98
CA CYS A 360 -0.47 -9.95 23.51
C CYS A 360 -0.74 -9.81 22.01
N HIS A 361 -1.13 -10.89 21.35
CA HIS A 361 -1.51 -10.86 19.94
C HIS A 361 -2.39 -12.04 19.55
N GLY A 362 -3.00 -11.95 18.38
CA GLY A 362 -3.55 -13.11 17.68
C GLY A 362 -4.46 -12.76 16.51
N ASP A 363 -4.83 -13.81 15.79
CA ASP A 363 -5.75 -13.72 14.66
C ASP A 363 -7.19 -13.53 15.17
N VAL A 364 -7.95 -12.65 14.53
CA VAL A 364 -9.35 -12.42 14.85
C VAL A 364 -10.19 -13.56 14.25
N PRO A 365 -10.90 -14.37 15.06
CA PRO A 365 -11.60 -15.56 14.57
C PRO A 365 -12.65 -15.23 13.51
N GLY A 366 -12.67 -16.03 12.44
CA GLY A 366 -13.67 -15.91 11.36
C GLY A 366 -13.47 -14.72 10.42
N GLN A 367 -12.44 -13.91 10.59
CA GLN A 367 -12.20 -12.70 9.80
C GLN A 367 -11.06 -12.91 8.79
N VAL A 368 -11.40 -13.59 7.69
CA VAL A 368 -10.50 -13.89 6.57
C VAL A 368 -11.11 -13.37 5.29
N THR A 369 -10.29 -12.80 4.40
CA THR A 369 -10.76 -12.35 3.08
C THR A 369 -11.25 -13.52 2.23
N ARG A 370 -12.19 -13.26 1.32
CA ARG A 370 -12.80 -14.30 0.49
C ARG A 370 -12.52 -14.14 -1.00
N SER A 371 -12.25 -12.92 -1.47
CA SER A 371 -12.07 -12.64 -2.90
C SER A 371 -11.04 -13.54 -3.59
N GLN A 372 -9.89 -13.80 -2.95
CA GLN A 372 -8.86 -14.68 -3.52
C GLN A 372 -9.34 -16.13 -3.69
N ALA A 373 -10.08 -16.66 -2.72
CA ALA A 373 -10.51 -18.06 -2.74
C ALA A 373 -11.58 -18.29 -3.82
N VAL A 374 -12.52 -17.35 -3.95
CA VAL A 374 -13.53 -17.36 -5.02
C VAL A 374 -12.86 -17.29 -6.40
N TRP A 375 -11.78 -16.50 -6.52
CA TRP A 375 -11.04 -16.39 -7.76
C TRP A 375 -10.33 -17.67 -8.15
N GLU A 376 -9.61 -18.27 -7.20
CA GLU A 376 -8.86 -19.51 -7.39
C GLU A 376 -9.79 -20.68 -7.78
N GLU A 377 -10.98 -20.75 -7.18
CA GLU A 377 -11.99 -21.75 -7.53
C GLU A 377 -12.46 -21.60 -8.98
N ALA A 378 -12.70 -20.36 -9.43
CA ALA A 378 -13.15 -20.06 -10.79
C ALA A 378 -12.02 -20.12 -11.85
N ASN A 379 -10.76 -19.99 -11.44
CA ASN A 379 -9.60 -19.87 -12.34
C ASN A 379 -8.53 -20.94 -12.05
N LYS A 380 -8.95 -22.20 -11.91
CA LYS A 380 -8.04 -23.33 -11.66
C LYS A 380 -6.87 -23.35 -12.65
N GLY A 381 -5.65 -23.52 -12.11
CA GLY A 381 -4.41 -23.55 -12.90
C GLY A 381 -3.83 -22.19 -13.27
N LYS A 382 -4.48 -21.07 -12.92
CA LYS A 382 -3.94 -19.71 -13.13
C LYS A 382 -3.37 -19.13 -11.85
N LYS A 383 -2.34 -18.28 -11.97
CA LYS A 383 -1.72 -17.58 -10.83
C LYS A 383 -2.62 -16.45 -10.33
N CYS A 384 -3.11 -16.55 -9.10
CA CYS A 384 -3.88 -15.49 -8.46
C CYS A 384 -2.98 -14.32 -8.05
N ARG A 385 -3.38 -13.08 -8.37
CA ARG A 385 -2.70 -11.85 -7.92
C ARG A 385 -3.26 -11.30 -6.60
N MET A 386 -4.40 -11.81 -6.15
CA MET A 386 -4.98 -11.47 -4.87
C MET A 386 -4.33 -12.31 -3.76
N LYS A 387 -4.16 -11.71 -2.59
CA LYS A 387 -3.55 -12.38 -1.43
C LYS A 387 -4.62 -12.73 -0.42
N LYS A 388 -4.52 -13.91 0.21
CA LYS A 388 -5.31 -14.23 1.39
C LYS A 388 -4.86 -13.34 2.54
N HIS A 389 -5.78 -12.63 3.17
CA HIS A 389 -5.50 -11.88 4.38
C HIS A 389 -6.33 -12.38 5.56
N GLN A 390 -5.69 -12.41 6.72
CA GLN A 390 -6.28 -12.72 8.02
C GLN A 390 -6.24 -11.45 8.87
N HIS A 391 -7.38 -11.07 9.45
CA HIS A 391 -7.42 -9.95 10.38
C HIS A 391 -6.67 -10.33 11.66
N TYR A 392 -5.80 -9.44 12.14
CA TYR A 392 -4.82 -9.73 13.17
C TYR A 392 -4.59 -8.48 14.04
N ARG A 393 -4.45 -8.70 15.35
CA ARG A 393 -4.14 -7.64 16.31
C ARG A 393 -2.90 -8.01 17.12
N VAL A 394 -2.00 -7.05 17.28
CA VAL A 394 -0.82 -7.16 18.15
C VAL A 394 -0.73 -5.93 19.04
N VAL A 395 -0.40 -6.17 20.31
CA VAL A 395 -0.24 -5.13 21.32
C VAL A 395 1.19 -5.20 21.85
N VAL A 396 1.87 -4.07 21.87
CA VAL A 396 3.23 -3.91 22.40
C VAL A 396 3.27 -2.82 23.47
N ALA A 397 4.22 -2.90 24.39
CA ALA A 397 4.28 -2.01 25.54
C ALA A 397 4.68 -0.58 25.16
N GLU A 398 5.60 -0.43 24.21
CA GLU A 398 6.22 0.83 23.88
C GLU A 398 5.36 1.66 22.91
N VAL A 399 5.08 2.90 23.30
CA VAL A 399 4.48 3.92 22.43
C VAL A 399 5.57 4.89 21.96
N GLY A 400 6.09 4.64 20.76
CA GLY A 400 7.09 5.50 20.12
C GLY A 400 6.50 6.70 19.38
N LYS A 401 7.38 7.61 18.95
CA LYS A 401 7.08 8.67 17.97
C LYS A 401 7.93 8.50 16.71
N PRO A 402 7.50 9.03 15.55
CA PRO A 402 8.27 8.94 14.31
C PRO A 402 9.72 9.41 14.46
N LEU A 403 10.66 8.75 13.77
CA LEU A 403 12.09 9.09 13.85
C LEU A 403 12.37 10.53 13.43
N ASP A 404 11.62 11.09 12.49
CA ASP A 404 11.77 12.48 12.03
C ASP A 404 11.43 13.55 13.08
N GLN A 405 10.91 13.16 14.25
CA GLN A 405 10.70 14.02 15.42
C GLN A 405 11.91 14.06 16.38
N PHE A 406 13.11 13.70 15.90
CA PHE A 406 14.37 13.91 16.64
C PHE A 406 14.58 15.40 16.94
N ASP A 407 15.33 15.74 17.98
CA ASP A 407 15.64 17.13 18.35
C ASP A 407 16.85 17.68 17.58
N ARG A 408 17.92 16.89 17.47
CA ARG A 408 19.18 17.23 16.81
C ARG A 408 19.85 16.01 16.18
N GLY A 409 20.83 16.22 15.30
CA GLY A 409 21.55 15.18 14.56
C GLY A 409 22.17 14.11 15.47
N TYR A 410 22.62 14.51 16.67
CA TYR A 410 23.12 13.57 17.69
C TYR A 410 22.06 12.50 18.03
N THR A 411 20.82 12.92 18.28
CA THR A 411 19.72 12.00 18.65
C THR A 411 19.31 11.13 17.48
N LEU A 412 19.32 11.67 16.25
CA LEU A 412 19.11 10.88 15.03
C LEU A 412 20.14 9.74 14.92
N VAL A 413 21.44 10.06 14.99
CA VAL A 413 22.51 9.06 14.90
C VAL A 413 22.45 8.06 16.05
N LYS A 414 22.19 8.53 17.27
CA LYS A 414 22.02 7.67 18.45
C LYS A 414 20.85 6.71 18.29
N ALA A 415 19.71 7.17 17.79
CA ALA A 415 18.54 6.33 17.53
C ALA A 415 18.82 5.29 16.44
N VAL A 416 19.45 5.68 15.34
CA VAL A 416 19.86 4.74 14.27
C VAL A 416 20.83 3.68 14.82
N MET A 417 21.82 4.08 15.62
CA MET A 417 22.75 3.14 16.27
C MET A 417 22.00 2.12 17.15
N PHE A 418 21.01 2.53 17.93
CA PHE A 418 20.22 1.59 18.75
C PHE A 418 19.44 0.59 17.90
N CYS A 419 18.87 1.00 16.77
CA CYS A 419 18.21 0.06 15.85
C CYS A 419 19.20 -0.90 15.19
N ILE A 420 20.42 -0.45 14.87
CA ILE A 420 21.50 -1.33 14.39
C ILE A 420 21.87 -2.36 15.48
N VAL A 421 21.95 -1.95 16.75
CA VAL A 421 22.17 -2.85 17.89
C VAL A 421 21.02 -3.84 18.05
N ALA A 422 19.77 -3.40 17.87
CA ALA A 422 18.58 -4.24 17.89
C ALA A 422 18.69 -5.35 16.83
N HIS A 423 18.96 -4.97 15.58
CA HIS A 423 19.13 -5.90 14.48
C HIS A 423 20.32 -6.84 14.69
N ALA A 424 21.45 -6.34 15.20
CA ALA A 424 22.63 -7.16 15.51
C ALA A 424 22.31 -8.25 16.54
N ALA A 425 21.57 -7.90 17.59
CA ALA A 425 21.15 -8.84 18.62
C ALA A 425 20.08 -9.81 18.11
N ALA A 426 19.11 -9.36 17.30
CA ALA A 426 18.13 -10.22 16.64
C ALA A 426 18.80 -11.27 15.76
N TYR A 427 19.76 -10.86 14.93
CA TYR A 427 20.52 -11.77 14.08
C TYR A 427 21.35 -12.75 14.89
N LYS A 428 22.15 -12.26 15.86
CA LYS A 428 23.08 -13.10 16.63
C LYS A 428 22.37 -14.06 17.60
N LYS A 429 21.31 -13.61 18.26
CA LYS A 429 20.65 -14.37 19.34
C LYS A 429 19.47 -15.21 18.83
N ALA A 430 18.75 -14.73 17.82
CA ALA A 430 17.55 -15.38 17.32
C ALA A 430 17.65 -15.84 15.85
N GLY A 431 18.71 -15.49 15.13
CA GLY A 431 18.85 -15.81 13.71
C GLY A 431 17.82 -15.11 12.84
N ILE A 432 17.39 -13.89 13.20
CA ILE A 432 16.31 -13.16 12.51
C ILE A 432 16.88 -11.94 11.77
N VAL A 433 16.47 -11.75 10.52
CA VAL A 433 16.68 -10.52 9.72
C VAL A 433 15.36 -9.78 9.52
N HIS A 434 15.39 -8.45 9.52
CA HIS A 434 14.17 -7.63 9.52
C HIS A 434 13.52 -7.50 8.14
N ARG A 435 14.32 -7.24 7.09
CA ARG A 435 13.92 -7.11 5.67
C ARG A 435 13.04 -5.91 5.31
N ASP A 436 12.89 -4.96 6.22
CA ASP A 436 12.11 -3.73 5.97
C ASP A 436 12.60 -2.56 6.83
N ILE A 437 13.91 -2.33 6.83
CA ILE A 437 14.48 -1.16 7.49
C ILE A 437 14.02 0.10 6.76
N SER A 438 13.31 0.98 7.45
CA SER A 438 12.74 2.19 6.88
C SER A 438 12.56 3.28 7.95
N THR A 439 12.35 4.52 7.52
CA THR A 439 12.02 5.62 8.44
C THR A 439 10.69 5.41 9.18
N GLY A 440 9.77 4.60 8.63
CA GLY A 440 8.49 4.26 9.27
C GLY A 440 8.61 3.19 10.35
N ASN A 441 9.63 2.35 10.26
CA ASN A 441 9.84 1.21 11.16
C ASN A 441 10.88 1.47 12.26
N MET A 442 11.52 2.65 12.22
CA MET A 442 12.41 3.13 13.29
C MET A 442 11.68 4.23 14.06
N LEU A 443 11.54 4.05 15.37
CA LEU A 443 10.84 4.98 16.24
C LEU A 443 11.78 5.57 17.29
N LEU A 444 11.43 6.76 17.77
CA LEU A 444 11.99 7.31 19.00
C LEU A 444 11.11 6.87 20.17
N TYR A 445 11.73 6.28 21.18
CA TYR A 445 11.06 5.83 22.40
C TYR A 445 11.79 6.37 23.62
N LYS A 446 11.04 6.78 24.65
CA LYS A 446 11.60 7.26 25.91
C LYS A 446 11.71 6.06 26.85
N ASN A 447 12.93 5.64 27.18
CA ASN A 447 13.15 4.49 28.05
C ASN A 447 12.76 4.78 29.51
N SER A 448 12.91 3.78 30.39
CA SER A 448 12.63 3.89 31.83
C SER A 448 13.39 5.02 32.55
N ASP A 449 14.56 5.39 32.03
CA ASP A 449 15.41 6.44 32.58
C ASP A 449 15.04 7.85 32.05
N GLY A 450 13.99 7.93 31.22
CA GLY A 450 13.58 9.18 30.60
C GLY A 450 14.41 9.59 29.38
N VAL A 451 15.27 8.71 28.86
CA VAL A 451 16.18 9.00 27.74
C VAL A 451 15.55 8.56 26.42
N TRP A 452 15.62 9.42 25.40
CA TRP A 452 15.22 9.06 24.03
C TRP A 452 16.23 8.09 23.41
N VAL A 453 15.72 6.94 22.97
CA VAL A 453 16.45 5.87 22.29
C VAL A 453 15.74 5.50 20.98
N GLY A 454 16.43 4.74 20.13
CA GLY A 454 15.83 4.13 18.95
C GLY A 454 15.11 2.84 19.32
N LEU A 455 13.99 2.57 18.65
CA LEU A 455 13.22 1.33 18.74
C LEU A 455 12.99 0.81 17.32
N LEU A 456 13.42 -0.41 17.02
CA LEU A 456 13.21 -1.06 15.72
C LEU A 456 11.90 -1.86 15.77
N ASN A 457 10.88 -1.33 15.11
CA ASN A 457 9.50 -1.83 15.11
C ASN A 457 9.14 -2.51 13.78
N ASP A 458 7.97 -3.15 13.73
CA ASP A 458 7.38 -3.76 12.54
C ASP A 458 8.14 -4.96 11.96
N TRP A 459 8.20 -6.03 12.76
CA TRP A 459 8.88 -7.28 12.42
C TRP A 459 8.02 -8.23 11.56
N GLU A 460 6.98 -7.70 10.89
CA GLU A 460 6.00 -8.50 10.14
C GLU A 460 6.57 -9.14 8.86
N LEU A 461 7.66 -8.59 8.32
CA LEU A 461 8.38 -9.10 7.15
C LEU A 461 9.66 -9.86 7.52
N ALA A 462 9.92 -10.05 8.81
CA ALA A 462 11.12 -10.68 9.31
C ALA A 462 11.22 -12.16 8.88
N LYS A 463 12.45 -12.64 8.72
CA LYS A 463 12.73 -14.03 8.31
C LYS A 463 13.78 -14.65 9.22
N ILE A 464 13.57 -15.91 9.57
CA ILE A 464 14.56 -16.73 10.28
C ILE A 464 15.57 -17.28 9.27
N VAL A 465 16.85 -17.00 9.49
CA VAL A 465 17.98 -17.41 8.66
C VAL A 465 18.11 -18.94 8.69
N GLY A 466 18.41 -19.54 7.54
CA GLY A 466 18.64 -20.99 7.42
C GLY A 466 17.38 -21.86 7.47
N ARG A 467 16.20 -21.30 7.75
CA ARG A 467 14.93 -22.01 7.61
C ARG A 467 14.53 -21.97 6.13
N ASN A 468 14.95 -22.99 5.37
CA ASN A 468 14.54 -23.19 3.98
C ASN A 468 13.01 -23.18 3.90
N SER A 469 12.46 -22.15 3.26
CA SER A 469 11.09 -22.20 2.76
C SER A 469 11.16 -22.23 1.25
N GLU A 470 10.94 -23.41 0.67
CA GLU A 470 10.70 -23.63 -0.76
C GLU A 470 9.60 -22.70 -1.32
N ALA A 471 8.77 -22.13 -0.44
CA ALA A 471 7.85 -21.05 -0.75
C ALA A 471 8.56 -19.70 -0.80
N ARG A 472 9.20 -19.40 -1.95
CA ARG A 472 9.65 -18.04 -2.29
C ARG A 472 8.44 -17.10 -2.21
N GLN A 473 8.55 -16.00 -1.46
CA GLN A 473 7.62 -14.88 -1.59
C GLN A 473 7.67 -14.44 -3.05
N PRO A 474 6.57 -14.51 -3.83
CA PRO A 474 6.60 -14.18 -5.25
C PRO A 474 6.79 -12.68 -5.54
N ASP A 475 6.77 -11.83 -4.51
CA ASP A 475 6.88 -10.37 -4.62
C ASP A 475 8.08 -9.83 -3.84
N ARG A 476 8.75 -8.81 -4.38
CA ARG A 476 9.78 -8.01 -3.69
C ARG A 476 9.21 -7.43 -2.39
N THR A 477 9.85 -7.72 -1.26
CA THR A 477 9.46 -7.21 0.06
C THR A 477 10.43 -6.13 0.54
N GLY A 478 9.91 -5.09 1.19
CA GLY A 478 10.68 -3.99 1.74
C GLY A 478 10.36 -2.63 1.10
N THR A 479 10.73 -1.56 1.78
CA THR A 479 10.48 -0.17 1.34
C THR A 479 11.50 0.29 0.30
N TRP A 480 11.05 0.55 -0.94
CA TRP A 480 11.89 0.83 -2.12
C TRP A 480 13.05 1.81 -1.86
N GLN A 481 12.73 2.95 -1.22
CA GLN A 481 13.70 4.01 -0.98
C GLN A 481 14.92 3.55 -0.19
N TYR A 482 14.75 2.57 0.69
CA TYR A 482 15.79 2.16 1.64
C TYR A 482 16.46 0.84 1.28
N MET A 483 15.89 0.03 0.38
CA MET A 483 16.52 -1.23 -0.01
C MET A 483 17.89 -1.00 -0.67
N SER A 484 18.78 -1.99 -0.47
CA SER A 484 20.10 -2.01 -1.08
C SER A 484 20.02 -2.04 -2.61
N ALA A 485 21.02 -1.47 -3.29
CA ALA A 485 21.04 -1.52 -4.75
C ALA A 485 21.12 -2.96 -5.29
N ASN A 486 21.74 -3.89 -4.54
CA ASN A 486 21.79 -5.31 -4.91
C ASN A 486 20.42 -5.99 -4.81
N ALA A 487 19.66 -5.76 -3.74
CA ALA A 487 18.30 -6.29 -3.61
C ALA A 487 17.32 -5.66 -4.62
N LEU A 488 17.55 -4.39 -4.98
CA LEU A 488 16.80 -3.72 -6.05
C LEU A 488 17.11 -4.30 -7.43
N ASN A 489 18.37 -4.64 -7.69
CA ASN A 489 18.79 -5.22 -8.96
C ASN A 489 18.43 -6.70 -9.08
N ASP A 490 18.41 -7.47 -8.00
CA ASP A 490 17.95 -8.86 -8.01
C ASP A 490 16.74 -9.05 -7.07
N PRO A 491 15.49 -8.96 -7.58
CA PRO A 491 14.30 -9.19 -6.77
C PRO A 491 14.19 -10.60 -6.17
N SER A 492 14.99 -11.57 -6.62
CA SER A 492 15.01 -12.93 -6.10
C SER A 492 16.04 -13.16 -4.99
N LYS A 493 16.93 -12.18 -4.76
CA LYS A 493 18.00 -12.23 -3.77
C LYS A 493 17.45 -12.36 -2.35
N ASP A 494 18.05 -13.25 -1.56
CA ASP A 494 17.84 -13.24 -0.11
C ASP A 494 18.54 -12.04 0.53
N ILE A 495 17.80 -11.31 1.36
CA ILE A 495 18.33 -10.16 2.11
C ILE A 495 19.29 -10.66 3.19
N VAL A 496 20.52 -10.15 3.15
CA VAL A 496 21.59 -10.47 4.11
C VAL A 496 21.98 -9.27 4.96
N VAL A 497 22.80 -9.48 6.00
CA VAL A 497 23.25 -8.42 6.93
C VAL A 497 23.82 -7.18 6.22
N PRO A 498 24.72 -7.31 5.21
CA PRO A 498 25.18 -6.17 4.44
C PRO A 498 24.05 -5.34 3.78
N ASP A 499 22.97 -5.96 3.32
CA ASP A 499 21.82 -5.26 2.71
C ASP A 499 21.03 -4.45 3.74
N GLU A 500 20.87 -4.99 4.95
CA GLU A 500 20.24 -4.29 6.08
C GLU A 500 21.09 -3.09 6.54
N ILE A 501 22.42 -3.24 6.57
CA ILE A 501 23.34 -2.14 6.90
C ILE A 501 23.25 -1.01 5.86
N GLU A 502 23.21 -1.34 4.57
CA GLU A 502 22.98 -0.35 3.52
C GLU A 502 21.61 0.34 3.68
N SER A 503 20.60 -0.40 4.13
CA SER A 503 19.29 0.17 4.40
C SER A 503 19.31 1.17 5.58
N PHE A 504 20.04 0.88 6.66
CA PHE A 504 20.28 1.85 7.74
C PHE A 504 21.04 3.10 7.25
N PHE A 505 22.00 2.92 6.34
CA PHE A 505 22.69 4.04 5.70
C PHE A 505 21.70 4.93 4.91
N HIS A 506 20.83 4.34 4.10
CA HIS A 506 19.84 5.07 3.32
C HIS A 506 18.83 5.80 4.20
N VAL A 507 18.40 5.20 5.32
CA VAL A 507 17.54 5.89 6.31
C VAL A 507 18.24 7.11 6.91
N LEU A 508 19.50 6.96 7.33
CA LEU A 508 20.28 8.07 7.90
C LEU A 508 20.48 9.18 6.87
N LEU A 509 20.84 8.84 5.62
CA LEU A 509 21.00 9.79 4.53
C LEU A 509 19.70 10.54 4.23
N TYR A 510 18.58 9.83 4.14
CA TYR A 510 17.26 10.41 3.85
C TYR A 510 16.88 11.48 4.87
N LEU A 511 17.06 11.19 6.17
CA LEU A 511 16.75 12.14 7.24
C LEU A 511 17.79 13.26 7.31
N ALA A 512 19.07 12.97 7.09
CA ALA A 512 20.11 13.99 7.07
C ALA A 512 19.88 15.02 5.95
N ILE A 513 19.54 14.60 4.73
CA ILE A 513 19.21 15.51 3.62
C ILE A 513 17.96 16.35 3.92
N ARG A 514 16.94 15.76 4.55
CA ARG A 514 15.71 16.48 4.87
C ARG A 514 15.89 17.57 5.91
N PHE A 515 16.77 17.36 6.89
CA PHE A 515 16.77 18.16 8.11
C PHE A 515 18.10 18.83 8.47
N LEU A 516 19.26 18.29 8.06
CA LEU A 516 20.57 18.81 8.46
C LEU A 516 21.14 19.82 7.44
N PRO A 517 21.97 20.79 7.83
CA PRO A 517 22.66 21.69 6.90
C PRO A 517 23.65 20.94 6.00
N HIS A 518 23.64 21.22 4.70
CA HIS A 518 24.49 20.56 3.71
C HIS A 518 24.69 21.42 2.46
N ASN A 519 25.62 21.02 1.59
CA ASN A 519 25.99 21.74 0.38
C ASN A 519 25.14 21.48 -0.87
N LEU A 520 24.08 20.67 -0.78
CA LEU A 520 23.13 20.50 -1.88
C LEU A 520 22.33 21.79 -2.10
N ALA A 521 22.32 22.29 -3.34
CA ALA A 521 21.57 23.48 -3.73
C ALA A 521 20.09 23.34 -3.34
N ARG A 522 19.51 24.38 -2.71
CA ARG A 522 18.16 24.34 -2.12
C ARG A 522 17.09 23.89 -3.13
N ASP A 523 17.15 24.42 -4.36
CA ASP A 523 16.18 24.12 -5.42
C ASP A 523 16.37 22.71 -6.01
N SER A 524 17.52 22.08 -5.77
CA SER A 524 17.86 20.74 -6.25
C SER A 524 17.56 19.63 -5.24
N ILE A 525 17.18 19.96 -3.99
CA ILE A 525 16.91 18.95 -2.94
C ILE A 525 15.81 17.99 -3.38
N GLY A 526 14.71 18.52 -3.92
CA GLY A 526 13.61 17.69 -4.38
C GLY A 526 13.99 16.74 -5.50
N ARG A 527 14.69 17.27 -6.50
CA ARG A 527 15.21 16.49 -7.62
C ARG A 527 16.17 15.39 -7.14
N PHE A 528 17.11 15.72 -6.26
CA PHE A 528 18.02 14.74 -5.68
C PHE A 528 17.27 13.62 -4.93
N MET A 529 16.28 13.99 -4.11
CA MET A 529 15.51 13.02 -3.34
C MET A 529 14.79 12.03 -4.25
N VAL A 530 14.17 12.52 -5.33
CA VAL A 530 13.52 11.66 -6.33
C VAL A 530 14.56 10.81 -7.07
N ASP A 531 15.58 11.42 -7.65
CA ASP A 531 16.58 10.71 -8.46
C ASP A 531 17.33 9.62 -7.66
N TYR A 532 17.60 9.85 -6.37
CA TYR A 532 18.35 8.95 -5.50
C TYR A 532 17.47 7.89 -4.84
N PHE A 533 16.35 8.28 -4.21
CA PHE A 533 15.54 7.37 -3.40
C PHE A 533 14.43 6.71 -4.21
N ASP A 534 13.80 7.43 -5.12
CA ASP A 534 12.65 6.93 -5.90
C ASP A 534 13.03 6.49 -7.32
N GLY A 535 14.25 6.83 -7.77
CA GLY A 535 14.76 6.48 -9.09
C GLY A 535 14.75 4.97 -9.34
N CYS A 536 14.29 4.58 -10.54
CA CYS A 536 14.25 3.20 -11.00
C CYS A 536 14.64 3.07 -12.47
N THR A 537 15.10 1.90 -12.87
CA THR A 537 15.24 1.50 -14.27
C THR A 537 14.30 0.32 -14.54
N ALA A 538 13.71 0.23 -15.73
CA ALA A 538 12.82 -0.88 -16.09
C ALA A 538 13.47 -1.75 -17.17
N THR A 539 13.59 -3.05 -16.90
CA THR A 539 14.11 -4.03 -17.88
C THR A 539 13.15 -5.19 -17.94
N GLN A 540 12.59 -5.47 -19.13
CA GLN A 540 11.61 -6.55 -19.34
C GLN A 540 10.42 -6.50 -18.35
N GLY A 541 9.95 -5.30 -18.02
CA GLY A 541 8.83 -5.10 -17.08
C GLY A 541 9.20 -5.25 -15.59
N VAL A 542 10.47 -5.44 -15.25
CA VAL A 542 10.96 -5.52 -13.87
C VAL A 542 11.70 -4.24 -13.50
N TYR A 543 11.28 -3.58 -12.41
CA TYR A 543 11.95 -2.40 -11.86
C TYR A 543 13.23 -2.79 -11.13
N ARG A 544 14.30 -2.05 -11.41
CA ARG A 544 15.65 -2.21 -10.86
C ARG A 544 16.15 -0.89 -10.28
N CYS A 545 17.29 -0.94 -9.61
CA CYS A 545 17.86 0.22 -8.92
C CYS A 545 18.02 1.43 -9.85
N GLY A 546 17.76 2.62 -9.34
CA GLY A 546 18.07 3.87 -10.02
C GLY A 546 19.58 4.14 -10.08
N GLY A 547 20.02 4.79 -11.15
CA GLY A 547 21.45 5.04 -11.40
C GLY A 547 22.16 5.81 -10.28
N ARG A 548 21.51 6.82 -9.67
CA ARG A 548 22.14 7.64 -8.63
C ARG A 548 22.48 6.87 -7.36
N LYS A 549 21.58 5.98 -6.92
CA LYS A 549 21.83 5.11 -5.76
C LYS A 549 22.96 4.14 -6.06
N LEU A 550 22.88 3.46 -7.21
CA LEU A 550 23.91 2.50 -7.63
C LEU A 550 25.29 3.17 -7.76
N ASP A 551 25.37 4.34 -8.40
CA ASP A 551 26.60 5.11 -8.55
C ASP A 551 27.22 5.48 -7.20
N ALA A 552 26.39 5.88 -6.23
CA ALA A 552 26.89 6.24 -4.91
C ALA A 552 27.53 5.05 -4.18
N MET A 553 26.89 3.87 -4.27
CA MET A 553 27.43 2.65 -3.68
C MET A 553 28.71 2.21 -4.40
N SER A 554 28.70 2.17 -5.73
CA SER A 554 29.84 1.72 -6.55
C SER A 554 31.04 2.66 -6.54
N ARG A 555 30.83 3.97 -6.35
CA ARG A 555 31.92 4.97 -6.30
C ARG A 555 32.38 5.30 -4.89
N GLY A 556 31.56 5.01 -3.87
CA GLY A 556 31.83 5.38 -2.48
C GLY A 556 31.75 6.88 -2.21
N LEU A 557 30.94 7.62 -2.99
CA LEU A 557 30.71 9.05 -2.81
C LEU A 557 29.36 9.46 -3.41
N ILE A 558 28.76 10.52 -2.88
CA ILE A 558 27.52 11.10 -3.42
C ILE A 558 27.88 12.38 -4.21
N ASP A 559 27.85 12.27 -5.53
CA ASP A 559 28.26 13.34 -6.45
C ASP A 559 27.14 14.36 -6.65
N LEU A 560 27.42 15.63 -6.35
CA LEU A 560 26.47 16.73 -6.46
C LEU A 560 26.67 17.59 -7.71
N ARG A 561 27.59 17.24 -8.61
CA ARG A 561 27.94 18.06 -9.78
C ARG A 561 26.73 18.47 -10.61
N THR A 562 25.82 17.54 -10.87
CA THR A 562 24.63 17.79 -11.69
C THR A 562 23.51 18.52 -10.95
N TYR A 563 23.61 18.65 -9.61
CA TYR A 563 22.63 19.32 -8.77
C TYR A 563 23.08 20.75 -8.43
N ASN A 564 24.38 20.95 -8.27
CA ASN A 564 24.98 22.22 -7.90
C ASN A 564 25.55 23.00 -9.10
N GLY A 565 25.79 22.35 -10.24
CA GLY A 565 26.38 22.95 -11.44
C GLY A 565 27.92 23.04 -11.41
N TYR A 566 28.57 22.54 -10.36
CA TYR A 566 30.03 22.51 -10.22
C TYR A 566 30.48 21.26 -9.45
N PRO A 567 31.72 20.77 -9.66
CA PRO A 567 32.23 19.58 -8.96
C PRO A 567 32.13 19.72 -7.43
N SER A 568 31.29 18.90 -6.82
CA SER A 568 31.06 18.90 -5.38
C SER A 568 30.59 17.51 -4.93
N VAL A 569 30.94 17.14 -3.70
CA VAL A 569 30.51 15.89 -3.05
C VAL A 569 29.66 16.28 -1.85
N LEU A 570 28.60 15.51 -1.58
CA LEU A 570 27.71 15.78 -0.45
C LEU A 570 28.52 15.93 0.85
N THR A 571 28.37 17.10 1.48
CA THR A 571 29.03 17.45 2.74
C THR A 571 28.03 18.16 3.63
N PHE A 572 27.93 17.71 4.89
CA PHE A 572 27.11 18.32 5.93
C PHE A 572 27.91 19.35 6.73
N TYR A 573 27.26 20.43 7.12
CA TYR A 573 27.88 21.55 7.82
C TYR A 573 27.30 21.74 9.21
N ARG A 574 28.09 22.30 10.10
CA ARG A 574 27.58 22.81 11.38
C ARG A 574 26.84 24.13 11.13
N PRO A 575 25.71 24.37 11.81
CA PRO A 575 25.22 25.74 11.99
C PRO A 575 26.27 26.55 12.76
N ASP A 576 26.34 27.86 12.53
CA ASP A 576 27.13 28.74 13.39
C ASP A 576 26.54 28.70 14.81
N ASP A 577 27.30 28.20 15.78
CA ASP A 577 26.87 28.11 17.19
C ASP A 577 26.86 29.53 17.86
N ASP A 578 27.41 30.56 17.20
CA ASP A 578 27.58 31.94 17.71
C ASP A 578 27.45 32.97 16.56
N GLU A 579 26.33 33.71 16.48
CA GLU A 579 26.07 34.74 15.44
C GLU A 579 27.05 35.93 15.47
N SER A 580 27.90 36.04 16.50
CA SER A 580 28.81 37.15 16.70
C SER A 580 30.17 37.01 15.99
N GLN A 581 30.45 35.89 15.33
CA GLN A 581 31.73 35.62 14.67
C GLN A 581 31.63 35.71 13.14
N HIS A 582 32.49 36.53 12.53
CA HIS A 582 32.62 36.65 11.08
C HIS A 582 32.92 35.29 10.41
N PRO A 583 32.43 35.04 9.18
CA PRO A 583 32.43 33.71 8.55
C PRO A 583 33.86 33.26 8.22
N LYS A 584 34.43 32.42 9.08
CA LYS A 584 35.72 31.77 8.88
C LYS A 584 35.52 30.27 8.88
N GLU A 585 35.67 29.66 7.70
CA GLU A 585 35.67 28.22 7.42
C GLU A 585 34.41 27.46 7.89
N GLN A 586 33.60 26.97 6.95
CA GLN A 586 32.48 26.09 7.27
C GLN A 586 32.99 24.82 7.96
N VAL A 587 32.79 24.75 9.28
CA VAL A 587 33.18 23.59 10.07
C VAL A 587 32.30 22.40 9.66
N THR A 588 32.95 21.28 9.34
CA THR A 588 32.25 20.08 8.88
C THR A 588 31.49 19.42 10.03
N HIS A 589 30.34 18.84 9.70
CA HIS A 589 29.50 18.13 10.66
C HIS A 589 30.07 16.74 11.00
N PRO A 590 30.00 16.27 12.27
CA PRO A 590 30.53 14.94 12.65
C PRO A 590 29.94 13.77 11.84
N ILE A 591 28.66 13.89 11.41
CA ILE A 591 27.98 12.88 10.59
C ILE A 591 28.72 12.53 9.28
N ASN A 592 29.55 13.44 8.73
CA ASN A 592 30.30 13.19 7.50
C ASN A 592 31.26 12.00 7.65
N SER A 593 31.84 11.80 8.83
CA SER A 593 32.74 10.67 9.10
C SER A 593 32.00 9.33 8.98
N ILE A 594 30.77 9.26 9.50
CA ILE A 594 29.91 8.07 9.35
C ILE A 594 29.66 7.79 7.88
N PHE A 595 29.21 8.79 7.11
CA PHE A 595 28.92 8.61 5.69
C PHE A 595 30.16 8.22 4.88
N LYS A 596 31.30 8.89 5.13
CA LYS A 596 32.57 8.60 4.45
C LYS A 596 33.02 7.16 4.68
N THR A 597 33.01 6.70 5.93
CA THR A 597 33.43 5.33 6.27
C THR A 597 32.49 4.28 5.70
N LEU A 598 31.17 4.46 5.85
CA LEU A 598 30.20 3.49 5.31
C LEU A 598 30.22 3.43 3.78
N LEU A 599 30.34 4.58 3.10
CA LEU A 599 30.44 4.60 1.63
C LEU A 599 31.72 3.92 1.13
N ALA A 600 32.84 4.04 1.86
CA ALA A 600 34.07 3.33 1.51
C ALA A 600 33.88 1.81 1.61
N TRP A 601 33.28 1.31 2.70
CA TRP A 601 33.00 -0.12 2.87
C TRP A 601 31.97 -0.64 1.86
N LEU A 602 30.94 0.14 1.55
CA LEU A 602 29.94 -0.21 0.54
C LEU A 602 30.60 -0.28 -0.85
N LYS A 603 31.43 0.70 -1.22
CA LYS A 603 32.23 0.63 -2.46
C LYS A 603 33.05 -0.65 -2.54
N ALA A 604 33.76 -0.98 -1.47
CA ALA A 604 34.59 -2.17 -1.40
C ALA A 604 33.75 -3.44 -1.63
N ARG A 605 32.59 -3.55 -0.96
CA ARG A 605 31.62 -4.64 -1.17
C ARG A 605 31.15 -4.72 -2.62
N TYR A 606 30.67 -3.62 -3.19
CA TYR A 606 30.17 -3.61 -4.57
C TYR A 606 31.25 -3.98 -5.59
N THR A 607 32.50 -3.59 -5.32
CA THR A 607 33.65 -3.98 -6.15
C THR A 607 33.92 -5.48 -6.04
N VAL A 608 33.93 -6.04 -4.83
CA VAL A 608 34.13 -7.49 -4.60
C VAL A 608 32.99 -8.31 -5.22
N ASP A 609 31.73 -7.92 -5.00
CA ASP A 609 30.55 -8.59 -5.55
C ASP A 609 30.63 -8.61 -7.09
N HIS A 610 30.95 -7.47 -7.73
CA HIS A 610 31.12 -7.40 -9.18
C HIS A 610 32.26 -8.29 -9.70
N LEU A 611 33.41 -8.32 -9.00
CA LEU A 611 34.52 -9.21 -9.38
C LEU A 611 34.13 -10.69 -9.28
N VAL A 612 33.39 -11.07 -8.25
CA VAL A 612 32.87 -12.43 -8.09
C VAL A 612 31.87 -12.78 -9.19
N GLU A 613 30.94 -11.87 -9.51
CA GLU A 613 29.96 -12.06 -10.60
C GLU A 613 30.66 -12.23 -11.94
N VAL A 614 31.59 -11.33 -12.28
CA VAL A 614 32.35 -11.41 -13.54
C VAL A 614 33.20 -12.68 -13.57
N GLN A 615 33.86 -13.05 -12.48
CA GLN A 615 34.61 -14.31 -12.41
C GLN A 615 33.69 -15.52 -12.57
N THR A 616 32.47 -15.48 -12.03
CA THR A 616 31.46 -16.55 -12.18
C THR A 616 31.00 -16.65 -13.63
N VAL A 617 30.83 -15.53 -14.33
CA VAL A 617 30.48 -15.51 -15.77
C VAL A 617 31.66 -15.99 -16.63
N ILE A 618 32.90 -15.59 -16.31
CA ILE A 618 34.11 -16.03 -17.01
C ILE A 618 34.38 -17.52 -16.78
N ASN A 619 34.15 -18.01 -15.55
CA ASN A 619 34.33 -19.41 -15.18
C ASN A 619 33.09 -20.27 -15.42
N ALA A 620 31.97 -19.67 -15.84
CA ALA A 620 30.85 -20.44 -16.34
C ALA A 620 31.42 -21.31 -17.46
N PRO A 621 31.21 -22.64 -17.41
CA PRO A 621 31.67 -23.49 -18.49
C PRO A 621 31.15 -22.87 -19.79
N ALA A 622 32.05 -22.66 -20.76
CA ALA A 622 31.62 -22.32 -22.10
C ALA A 622 30.50 -23.31 -22.44
N GLU A 623 29.30 -22.81 -22.71
CA GLU A 623 28.26 -23.66 -23.28
C GLU A 623 28.84 -24.21 -24.57
N ASN A 624 29.38 -25.42 -24.50
CA ASN A 624 29.70 -26.23 -25.64
C ASN A 624 29.50 -27.70 -25.26
N ASP A 625 28.58 -28.31 -25.99
CA ASP A 625 28.68 -29.68 -26.51
C ASP A 625 28.40 -30.85 -25.56
N ARG A 626 27.11 -31.17 -25.44
CA ARG A 626 26.53 -32.43 -25.98
C ARG A 626 25.03 -32.51 -25.66
N LYS A 627 24.18 -32.04 -26.59
CA LYS A 627 23.08 -32.89 -27.12
C LYS A 627 22.23 -32.30 -28.26
N ASP A 628 22.16 -31.00 -28.48
CA ASP A 628 21.12 -30.47 -29.41
C ASP A 628 21.61 -29.79 -30.70
N LEU A 629 22.92 -29.81 -31.00
CA LEU A 629 23.46 -29.26 -32.27
C LEU A 629 23.85 -30.31 -33.32
N GLN A 630 23.64 -31.61 -33.05
CA GLN A 630 23.60 -32.64 -34.11
C GLN A 630 22.18 -32.95 -34.59
N ALA A 631 21.16 -32.32 -33.98
CA ALA A 631 19.76 -32.51 -34.33
C ALA A 631 19.22 -31.49 -35.36
N VAL A 632 19.99 -30.43 -35.66
CA VAL A 632 19.55 -29.36 -36.58
C VAL A 632 20.22 -29.47 -37.94
N ASP A 633 21.50 -29.87 -38.01
CA ASP A 633 22.17 -30.18 -39.30
C ASP A 633 21.70 -31.52 -39.90
N ALA A 634 21.26 -32.47 -39.06
CA ALA A 634 20.59 -33.70 -39.53
C ALA A 634 19.14 -33.45 -40.01
N LEU A 635 18.53 -32.33 -39.64
CA LEU A 635 17.20 -31.91 -40.10
C LEU A 635 17.24 -31.09 -41.39
N LEU A 636 18.40 -30.51 -41.73
CA LEU A 636 18.60 -29.67 -42.91
C LEU A 636 19.37 -30.35 -44.06
N ALA A 637 19.85 -31.58 -43.86
CA ALA A 637 20.44 -32.43 -44.92
C ALA A 637 19.43 -33.42 -45.55
N GLY A 638 18.14 -33.30 -45.22
CA GLY A 638 17.09 -34.24 -45.62
C GLY A 638 16.19 -33.82 -46.79
N LEU A 639 16.51 -32.75 -47.51
CA LEU A 639 15.79 -32.33 -48.72
C LEU A 639 16.79 -31.88 -49.79
N ASP A 640 17.29 -32.84 -50.56
CA ASP A 640 17.37 -32.79 -52.02
C ASP A 640 17.80 -34.18 -52.53
N GLY A 641 16.88 -34.82 -53.24
CA GLY A 641 16.93 -36.25 -53.55
C GLY A 641 17.86 -36.63 -54.71
N LEU A 642 17.93 -37.95 -54.93
CA LEU A 642 17.85 -38.64 -56.24
C LEU A 642 18.11 -40.14 -56.04
N GLY A 643 17.24 -40.98 -56.62
CA GLY A 643 17.62 -42.30 -57.13
C GLY A 643 17.07 -43.53 -56.40
N ASP A 644 16.03 -44.12 -57.01
CA ASP A 644 15.84 -45.55 -57.32
C ASP A 644 16.17 -46.62 -56.25
N ASP A 645 15.12 -47.27 -55.71
CA ASP A 645 14.61 -48.57 -56.20
C ASP A 645 13.71 -49.24 -55.14
N ALA A 646 12.62 -49.84 -55.63
CA ALA A 646 11.57 -50.52 -54.88
C ALA A 646 11.98 -51.97 -54.45
N PRO A 647 11.09 -52.89 -54.00
CA PRO A 647 9.70 -52.77 -53.54
C PRO A 647 9.39 -53.61 -52.26
N THR A 648 8.08 -53.74 -51.97
CA THR A 648 7.38 -54.77 -51.17
C THR A 648 7.16 -54.47 -49.69
N ALA A 649 5.99 -54.68 -49.09
CA ALA A 649 4.66 -54.99 -49.57
C ALA A 649 3.69 -54.84 -48.38
N SER A 650 2.47 -54.43 -48.71
CA SER A 650 1.20 -54.97 -48.18
C SER A 650 0.77 -54.54 -46.77
N ALA A 651 -0.48 -54.18 -46.49
CA ALA A 651 -1.69 -54.01 -47.30
C ALA A 651 -2.77 -53.44 -46.36
N ASN A 652 -3.74 -52.77 -46.99
CA ASN A 652 -5.12 -52.51 -46.57
C ASN A 652 -5.31 -51.48 -45.45
N GLY A 653 -6.03 -50.37 -45.65
CA GLY A 653 -7.25 -50.14 -46.44
C GLY A 653 -8.32 -49.65 -45.45
N THR A 654 -9.22 -48.71 -45.71
CA THR A 654 -9.67 -48.03 -46.93
C THR A 654 -10.63 -46.88 -46.51
N GLU A 655 -10.60 -45.78 -47.27
CA GLU A 655 -11.75 -44.99 -47.80
C GLU A 655 -12.70 -44.25 -46.81
N GLU A 656 -13.21 -43.04 -47.04
CA GLU A 656 -13.22 -42.06 -48.16
C GLU A 656 -13.92 -40.77 -47.60
N ALA A 657 -13.41 -39.55 -47.85
CA ALA A 657 -13.82 -38.57 -48.90
C ALA A 657 -15.14 -37.80 -48.54
N ASP A 658 -15.35 -36.49 -48.73
CA ASP A 658 -14.79 -35.47 -49.64
C ASP A 658 -15.27 -34.04 -49.25
N ASP A 659 -14.42 -33.01 -49.50
CA ASP A 659 -14.67 -31.71 -50.17
C ASP A 659 -15.71 -30.66 -49.64
N VAL A 660 -15.59 -29.30 -49.71
CA VAL A 660 -14.80 -28.31 -50.50
C VAL A 660 -14.63 -26.97 -49.71
N GLU A 661 -13.50 -26.30 -49.92
CA GLU A 661 -13.10 -24.86 -49.86
C GLU A 661 -13.93 -23.75 -49.16
N ALA A 662 -13.24 -22.82 -48.47
CA ALA A 662 -12.85 -21.50 -49.03
C ALA A 662 -12.09 -20.61 -48.00
N ASP A 663 -11.04 -19.97 -48.53
CA ASP A 663 -10.04 -19.02 -47.99
C ASP A 663 -10.60 -17.72 -47.37
N PRO A 664 -9.81 -16.84 -46.68
CA PRO A 664 -9.06 -15.75 -47.37
C PRO A 664 -7.82 -15.21 -46.57
N PRO A 665 -7.20 -14.04 -46.90
CA PRO A 665 -5.91 -13.96 -47.60
C PRO A 665 -4.83 -13.12 -46.87
N SER A 666 -3.64 -13.12 -47.48
CA SER A 666 -2.40 -12.39 -47.15
C SER A 666 -2.50 -10.85 -47.14
N PRO A 667 -1.43 -10.17 -46.66
CA PRO A 667 -0.65 -9.37 -47.62
C PRO A 667 0.88 -9.51 -47.48
N SER A 668 1.55 -9.37 -48.63
CA SER A 668 3.00 -9.35 -48.88
C SER A 668 3.53 -7.88 -48.95
N PRO A 669 4.77 -7.59 -49.42
CA PRO A 669 6.04 -7.69 -48.69
C PRO A 669 6.89 -6.39 -48.79
N LEU A 670 7.99 -6.33 -48.05
CA LEU A 670 9.08 -5.32 -48.20
C LEU A 670 10.32 -5.96 -48.86
N GLY A 671 11.01 -5.18 -49.69
CA GLY A 671 12.34 -5.45 -50.27
C GLY A 671 13.35 -4.31 -49.95
N PRO A 672 14.60 -4.36 -50.45
CA PRO A 672 15.79 -4.59 -49.60
C PRO A 672 16.90 -3.50 -49.67
N GLY A 673 17.92 -3.57 -48.79
CA GLY A 673 19.16 -2.81 -48.96
C GLY A 673 20.27 -3.01 -47.90
N PHE A 674 21.37 -3.66 -48.33
CA PHE A 674 22.81 -3.47 -48.02
C PHE A 674 23.28 -3.40 -46.53
N SER A 675 23.99 -4.43 -46.03
CA SER A 675 25.44 -4.71 -46.13
C SER A 675 26.37 -3.79 -45.30
N SER A 676 26.88 -4.30 -44.18
CA SER A 676 28.29 -4.27 -43.73
C SER A 676 28.34 -4.46 -42.20
N LEU A 677 28.79 -5.65 -41.79
CA LEU A 677 29.21 -5.89 -40.41
C LEU A 677 30.55 -5.18 -40.18
N PRO A 678 30.73 -4.38 -39.10
CA PRO A 678 32.06 -4.00 -38.67
C PRO A 678 32.80 -5.22 -38.13
N SER A 679 34.06 -5.31 -38.54
CA SER A 679 35.07 -6.30 -38.16
C SER A 679 35.04 -6.66 -36.68
N PHE A 680 35.06 -7.98 -36.44
CA PHE A 680 35.31 -8.64 -35.16
C PHE A 680 36.58 -8.08 -34.53
N VAL A 681 36.44 -7.22 -33.51
CA VAL A 681 37.58 -6.83 -32.66
C VAL A 681 37.99 -8.07 -31.89
N MET A 682 39.19 -8.56 -32.22
CA MET A 682 39.89 -9.60 -31.48
C MET A 682 39.86 -9.27 -29.98
N LEU A 683 39.17 -10.09 -29.18
CA LEU A 683 39.24 -10.02 -27.73
C LEU A 683 40.72 -10.15 -27.32
N PRO A 684 41.26 -9.22 -26.51
CA PRO A 684 42.61 -9.40 -25.99
C PRO A 684 42.64 -10.67 -25.13
N ALA A 685 43.76 -11.39 -25.24
CA ALA A 685 44.07 -12.57 -24.43
C ALA A 685 43.73 -12.34 -22.96
N ARG A 686 43.15 -13.35 -22.30
CA ARG A 686 42.88 -13.48 -20.85
C ARG A 686 43.72 -12.49 -20.01
N SER A 687 43.26 -11.26 -19.85
CA SER A 687 43.81 -10.38 -18.82
C SER A 687 43.09 -10.79 -17.55
N GLU A 688 43.81 -11.42 -16.63
CA GLU A 688 43.34 -11.58 -15.26
C GLU A 688 42.82 -10.21 -14.79
N LEU A 689 41.54 -10.11 -14.45
CA LEU A 689 41.02 -8.94 -13.77
C LEU A 689 41.92 -8.71 -12.55
N PRO A 690 42.40 -7.48 -12.30
CA PRO A 690 43.23 -7.23 -11.13
C PRO A 690 42.44 -7.72 -9.91
N PRO A 691 43.03 -8.59 -9.07
CA PRO A 691 42.34 -9.07 -7.88
C PRO A 691 41.93 -7.85 -7.06
N ALA A 692 40.73 -7.87 -6.47
CA ALA A 692 40.40 -6.92 -5.42
C ALA A 692 41.58 -6.93 -4.43
N ASP A 693 42.18 -5.76 -4.19
CA ASP A 693 43.29 -5.67 -3.27
C ASP A 693 42.82 -6.18 -1.88
N ALA A 694 43.77 -6.70 -1.10
CA ALA A 694 43.43 -7.33 0.18
C ALA A 694 42.69 -6.36 1.12
N GLU A 695 42.98 -5.06 1.00
CA GLU A 695 42.34 -3.98 1.73
C GLU A 695 40.85 -3.82 1.38
N MET A 696 40.48 -3.86 0.09
CA MET A 696 39.07 -3.84 -0.33
C MET A 696 38.30 -5.07 0.19
N ARG A 697 38.92 -6.25 0.22
CA ARG A 697 38.27 -7.43 0.81
C ARG A 697 38.05 -7.26 2.30
N GLU A 698 39.05 -6.75 3.03
CA GLU A 698 38.93 -6.45 4.45
C GLU A 698 37.83 -5.40 4.72
N ASP A 699 37.74 -4.35 3.91
CA ASP A 699 36.70 -3.33 4.02
C ASP A 699 35.30 -3.88 3.71
N ALA A 700 35.17 -4.74 2.70
CA ALA A 700 33.90 -5.42 2.41
C ALA A 700 33.48 -6.38 3.54
N GLU A 701 34.44 -7.05 4.18
CA GLU A 701 34.21 -7.95 5.31
C GLU A 701 33.65 -7.21 6.55
N LYS A 702 33.99 -5.93 6.73
CA LYS A 702 33.46 -5.10 7.83
C LYS A 702 31.93 -4.96 7.80
N LEU A 703 31.29 -5.15 6.64
CA LEU A 703 29.83 -5.15 6.48
C LEU A 703 29.17 -6.51 6.71
N GLN A 704 29.93 -7.61 6.82
CA GLN A 704 29.37 -8.94 7.06
C GLN A 704 28.83 -9.10 8.49
N SER A 705 29.16 -8.17 9.39
CA SER A 705 28.64 -8.12 10.75
C SER A 705 28.38 -6.68 11.20
N HIS A 706 27.54 -6.50 12.22
CA HIS A 706 27.21 -5.18 12.76
C HIS A 706 28.33 -4.55 13.61
N SER A 707 29.29 -5.34 14.10
CA SER A 707 30.23 -4.92 15.14
C SER A 707 31.03 -3.67 14.76
N LYS A 708 31.58 -3.66 13.53
CA LYS A 708 32.37 -2.54 13.02
C LYS A 708 31.53 -1.31 12.69
N VAL A 709 30.31 -1.52 12.20
CA VAL A 709 29.34 -0.44 12.00
C VAL A 709 28.96 0.22 13.33
N ILE A 710 28.66 -0.56 14.37
CA ILE A 710 28.32 -0.04 15.70
C ILE A 710 29.51 0.74 16.29
N GLU A 711 30.75 0.28 16.09
CA GLU A 711 31.97 0.99 16.51
C GLU A 711 32.12 2.36 15.84
N VAL A 712 31.81 2.47 14.54
CA VAL A 712 31.78 3.75 13.83
C VAL A 712 30.76 4.70 14.45
N PHE A 713 29.51 4.26 14.63
CA PHE A 713 28.48 5.13 15.23
C PHE A 713 28.85 5.54 16.66
N ARG A 714 29.35 4.61 17.48
CA ARG A 714 29.72 4.88 18.87
C ARG A 714 30.87 5.87 18.98
N SER A 715 31.92 5.71 18.17
CA SER A 715 33.06 6.64 18.18
C SER A 715 32.64 8.04 17.74
N GLN A 716 31.81 8.15 16.71
CA GLN A 716 31.33 9.44 16.21
C GLN A 716 30.36 10.15 17.16
N LEU A 717 29.64 9.41 18.01
CA LEU A 717 28.81 10.00 19.07
C LEU A 717 29.63 10.62 20.21
N ALA A 718 30.93 10.34 20.30
CA ALA A 718 31.82 10.98 21.28
C ALA A 718 32.34 12.36 20.83
N ASP A 719 32.17 12.71 19.56
CA ASP A 719 32.59 14.01 19.01
C ASP A 719 31.68 15.16 19.48
N ASN A 720 32.11 16.40 19.23
CA ASN A 720 31.34 17.59 19.59
C ASN A 720 30.21 17.85 18.58
N TRP A 721 29.01 17.34 18.85
CA TRP A 721 27.80 17.57 18.04
C TRP A 721 27.16 18.94 18.34
N PRO A 722 26.72 19.69 17.31
CA PRO A 722 25.96 20.92 17.52
C PRO A 722 24.68 20.68 18.34
N GLN A 723 24.21 21.74 19.01
CA GLN A 723 22.97 21.67 19.78
C GLN A 723 21.73 21.92 18.93
N ASN A 724 21.85 22.73 17.87
CA ASN A 724 20.73 23.21 17.06
C ASN A 724 20.94 22.95 15.55
N ASP A 725 21.32 21.72 15.17
CA ASP A 725 21.56 21.32 13.78
C ASP A 725 20.32 20.80 13.03
N LYS A 726 19.17 20.67 13.69
CA LYS A 726 17.94 20.30 13.00
C LYS A 726 17.24 21.52 12.41
N GLY A 727 17.31 21.65 11.09
CA GLY A 727 16.56 22.62 10.31
C GLY A 727 15.11 22.20 10.02
N PRO A 728 14.35 23.06 9.31
CA PRO A 728 13.02 22.71 8.82
C PRO A 728 13.08 21.54 7.84
N ASP A 729 11.98 20.79 7.71
CA ASP A 729 11.88 19.73 6.70
C ASP A 729 11.98 20.32 5.29
N ARG A 730 13.02 19.91 4.55
CA ARG A 730 13.31 20.35 3.18
C ARG A 730 12.70 19.43 2.13
N LYS A 731 11.89 18.44 2.52
CA LYS A 731 11.15 17.62 1.55
C LYS A 731 10.22 18.54 0.73
N PRO A 732 10.25 18.47 -0.62
CA PRO A 732 9.36 19.29 -1.44
C PRO A 732 7.92 19.04 -1.06
N ARG A 733 7.14 20.11 -0.88
CA ARG A 733 5.68 20.00 -0.92
C ARG A 733 5.33 19.61 -2.36
N THR A 734 4.44 18.64 -2.51
CA THR A 734 4.08 17.88 -3.72
C THR A 734 3.60 18.70 -4.95
N ALA A 735 3.80 20.01 -4.99
CA ALA A 735 3.35 20.92 -6.05
C ALA A 735 4.44 21.32 -7.07
N HIS A 736 5.69 20.87 -6.93
CA HIS A 736 6.78 21.19 -7.87
C HIS A 736 7.65 19.97 -8.22
N ALA A 737 7.03 18.83 -8.47
CA ALA A 737 7.67 17.84 -9.34
C ALA A 737 7.70 18.46 -10.76
N LEU A 738 8.89 18.78 -11.24
CA LEU A 738 9.11 19.38 -12.55
C LEU A 738 8.39 18.57 -13.63
N GLN A 739 7.65 19.28 -14.48
CA GLN A 739 7.12 18.80 -15.76
C GLN A 739 8.27 18.21 -16.58
N TYR A 740 8.21 16.91 -16.85
CA TYR A 740 8.91 16.32 -17.99
C TYR A 740 7.84 15.96 -19.04
N GLU A 741 7.99 16.55 -20.21
CA GLU A 741 7.24 16.21 -21.41
C GLU A 741 7.51 14.74 -21.81
N SER A 742 6.43 13.95 -21.82
CA SER A 742 6.06 12.87 -22.76
C SER A 742 7.13 12.00 -23.43
N ASP A 743 7.25 10.72 -23.04
CA ASP A 743 6.66 9.54 -23.73
C ASP A 743 6.78 8.27 -22.83
N PRO A 744 6.00 7.17 -23.02
CA PRO A 744 5.37 6.46 -21.92
C PRO A 744 6.07 5.12 -21.61
N THR A 745 6.11 4.76 -20.32
CA THR A 745 6.14 3.41 -19.72
C THR A 745 7.09 3.32 -18.52
N ALA A 746 6.70 4.01 -17.44
CA ALA A 746 7.00 3.60 -16.07
C ALA A 746 5.71 3.85 -15.23
N PRO A 747 5.28 2.90 -14.38
CA PRO A 747 4.10 3.00 -13.55
C PRO A 747 4.43 3.95 -12.41
N GLU A 748 3.80 5.10 -12.46
CA GLU A 748 3.65 5.97 -11.30
C GLU A 748 2.99 5.17 -10.17
N LEU A 749 3.77 4.91 -9.12
CA LEU A 749 3.25 4.77 -7.77
C LEU A 749 2.87 6.17 -7.28
N ASP A 750 1.81 6.76 -7.85
CA ASP A 750 1.22 7.99 -7.31
C ASP A 750 0.12 7.62 -6.31
N GLY A 751 0.51 7.65 -5.04
CA GLY A 751 -0.38 7.74 -3.91
C GLY A 751 -0.53 9.19 -3.48
N SER A 752 -1.77 9.68 -3.55
CA SER A 752 -2.28 10.91 -2.91
C SER A 752 -1.96 12.25 -3.59
N SER A 753 -2.52 12.46 -4.77
CA SER A 753 -3.09 13.78 -5.10
C SER A 753 -4.60 13.75 -4.82
N TYR A 754 -5.03 14.50 -3.79
CA TYR A 754 -6.44 14.62 -3.44
C TYR A 754 -7.19 15.31 -4.60
N PRO A 755 -8.25 14.71 -5.16
CA PRO A 755 -9.12 15.45 -6.06
C PRO A 755 -9.92 16.45 -5.23
N THR A 756 -9.58 17.74 -5.33
CA THR A 756 -10.50 18.80 -4.90
C THR A 756 -11.72 18.77 -5.81
N SER A 757 -12.76 18.08 -5.36
CA SER A 757 -14.11 18.24 -5.88
C SER A 757 -14.53 19.70 -5.64
N GLY A 758 -14.66 20.47 -6.72
CA GLY A 758 -15.29 21.79 -6.66
C GLY A 758 -16.68 21.68 -6.02
N LYS A 759 -17.03 22.63 -5.16
CA LYS A 759 -18.40 22.75 -4.63
C LYS A 759 -19.38 22.70 -5.82
N ARG A 760 -20.29 21.74 -5.86
CA ARG A 760 -21.46 21.84 -6.76
C ARG A 760 -22.26 23.05 -6.30
N ARG A 761 -22.26 24.11 -7.10
CA ARG A 761 -23.04 25.33 -6.85
C ARG A 761 -24.52 25.01 -7.13
N LEU A 762 -25.42 25.60 -6.35
CA LEU A 762 -26.84 25.68 -6.72
C LEU A 762 -26.92 26.47 -8.04
N GLU A 763 -27.34 25.81 -9.11
CA GLU A 763 -27.81 26.52 -10.31
C GLU A 763 -29.31 26.73 -10.14
N ASP A 764 -29.69 27.98 -9.84
CA ASP A 764 -31.07 28.42 -9.97
C ASP A 764 -31.44 28.53 -11.47
N PRO A 765 -32.68 28.18 -11.86
CA PRO A 765 -33.10 28.25 -13.24
C PRO A 765 -33.48 29.69 -13.60
N GLU A 766 -32.68 30.38 -14.41
CA GLU A 766 -33.14 31.63 -15.04
C GLU A 766 -34.14 31.34 -16.18
N PRO A 767 -35.20 32.15 -16.34
CA PRO A 767 -36.26 31.91 -17.31
C PRO A 767 -35.82 32.34 -18.72
N GLN A 768 -36.31 31.59 -19.72
CA GLN A 768 -36.18 31.93 -21.13
C GLN A 768 -36.80 33.31 -21.44
N SER A 769 -35.99 34.27 -21.88
CA SER A 769 -36.48 35.48 -22.56
C SER A 769 -36.26 35.36 -24.06
N SER A 770 -37.36 35.26 -24.79
CA SER A 770 -37.45 35.47 -26.24
C SER A 770 -37.00 36.88 -26.62
N SER A 771 -36.08 37.03 -27.57
CA SER A 771 -35.83 38.33 -28.21
C SER A 771 -36.00 38.24 -29.72
N ASN A 772 -37.08 38.89 -30.18
CA ASN A 772 -37.39 39.21 -31.55
C ASN A 772 -36.27 40.00 -32.25
N LYS A 773 -36.12 39.74 -33.54
CA LYS A 773 -35.42 40.59 -34.51
C LYS A 773 -36.01 42.01 -34.50
N ARG A 774 -35.17 43.04 -34.32
CA ARG A 774 -35.22 44.25 -35.16
C ARG A 774 -33.94 45.07 -35.09
N SER A 775 -33.69 45.70 -36.21
CA SER A 775 -32.50 46.37 -36.71
C SER A 775 -32.40 47.86 -36.34
N ARG A 776 -31.16 48.36 -36.26
CA ARG A 776 -30.57 49.52 -36.98
C ARG A 776 -29.80 50.53 -36.10
N ILE A 777 -28.53 50.69 -36.49
CA ILE A 777 -27.80 51.91 -36.85
C ILE A 777 -27.41 52.91 -35.74
N ASP A 778 -26.12 53.24 -35.78
CA ASP A 778 -25.37 54.26 -35.05
C ASP A 778 -25.94 55.69 -35.13
N GLY A 779 -25.61 56.51 -34.13
CA GLY A 779 -25.55 57.96 -34.33
C GLY A 779 -25.87 58.82 -33.10
N ALA A 780 -24.80 59.34 -32.51
CA ALA A 780 -24.66 60.47 -31.59
C ALA A 780 -25.83 61.46 -31.43
N SER A 781 -26.12 61.80 -30.16
CA SER A 781 -26.25 63.15 -29.58
C SER A 781 -26.38 63.03 -28.07
#